data_AF-A0A402B9V7-F1
#
_entry.id   AF-A0A402B9V7-F1
#
_cell.length_a   1.000
_cell.length_b   1.000
_cell.length_c   1.000
_cell.angle_alpha   90.00
_cell.angle_beta   90.00
_cell.angle_gamma   90.00
#
_symmetry.space_group_name_H-M   'P 1'
#
loop_
_entity.id
_entity.type
_entity.pdbx_description
1 polymer ?
#
loop_
_entity_poly.entity_id
_entity_poly.type
_entity_poly.pdbx_seq_one_letter_code
_entity_poly.pdbx_strand_id
1 'polypeptide(L)'
;MDFQQKRQQANIKRTGKLMVCLGIVVFFFVLLLITDADTLLTNTIQMTHGLVDEKVVMANRAEQWEHNSNITPPYTNFTFLLQNEMIAPCFQRYYELYDGEHSLGNPLTDAFPVQQGWLQFFDNGALFYPLKHRLPVQFSSINLNEMIRMGTQDTQTGILRLPLLQALLTAGSLVPIGGQSSTATYADLRRASAPSFATPLPTKDQASYLSALSTQDVIIPVGQRGKTNIGHHVPQVFWNYLHRPMVAPNGWQKDFGLPLTEPLSFITKQNGLSHHMLTQAFLKDGLLLDLDTANVSGQPTIQRLTTGRDYLRTFNFPTIVLEKNQKIWTQQNAVLMKQLAIKRDSTSIGPHFPLKLLGDTVWFKGQLWYHIQWTTLKRGTDTGWIMSTDATFDAPVNLVSRTSIEALSPDLARYLASLGDNISVSVHDLSRQRTYVYNIDKQFTVASSIKVPIMLAFFDMLEQQQREPDEQEMYLLTTMIENSNNDSASILYYEKMGAAPGLTTFLQKYGIKDFTVDPEAWGSYQISAQAMVDLLTLLQTGGMLTRPHRAIALDLMRHIDPDQRFGVGDTAPSGASVAMKNGWLIDEDNLWAVNSSGIVTIKNETYIIAVYTRGQPTSEGGQSIINHVCKSIATLLA
;
A
#
# COMPACT_ATOMS: atom_id res chain seq x y z
N MET A 1 -26.95 -51.88 42.76
CA MET A 1 -27.56 -52.75 41.75
C MET A 1 -27.34 -52.07 40.42
N ASP A 2 -26.15 -52.10 39.84
CA ASP A 2 -25.39 -53.25 39.38
C ASP A 2 -25.97 -53.91 38.12
N PHE A 3 -25.03 -54.23 37.24
CA PHE A 3 -25.11 -54.97 35.98
C PHE A 3 -25.89 -54.30 34.82
N GLN A 4 -25.20 -53.76 33.80
CA GLN A 4 -24.50 -54.49 32.74
C GLN A 4 -25.41 -55.06 31.65
N GLN A 5 -24.87 -54.98 30.43
CA GLN A 5 -24.93 -56.03 29.41
C GLN A 5 -26.25 -56.25 28.66
N LYS A 6 -26.27 -55.86 27.38
CA LYS A 6 -26.04 -56.77 26.23
C LYS A 6 -26.78 -56.30 24.98
N ARG A 7 -26.01 -55.95 23.95
CA ARG A 7 -26.13 -56.48 22.57
C ARG A 7 -24.69 -56.52 22.00
N GLN A 8 -23.91 -57.57 22.24
CA GLN A 8 -23.59 -58.71 21.33
C GLN A 8 -23.30 -58.28 19.86
N GLN A 9 -22.03 -58.28 19.42
CA GLN A 9 -21.18 -59.40 18.88
C GLN A 9 -21.46 -59.65 17.36
N ALA A 10 -20.52 -59.84 16.42
CA ALA A 10 -19.13 -60.37 16.40
C ALA A 10 -18.33 -59.76 15.21
N ASN A 11 -16.98 -59.67 15.17
CA ASN A 11 -15.95 -60.74 14.97
C ASN A 11 -14.55 -60.15 15.32
N ILE A 12 -13.73 -60.71 16.24
CA ILE A 12 -12.73 -61.80 16.06
C ILE A 12 -11.56 -61.36 15.14
N LYS A 13 -10.25 -61.29 15.52
CA LYS A 13 -9.44 -62.01 16.51
C LYS A 13 -8.04 -61.37 16.67
N ARG A 14 -7.52 -61.41 17.92
CA ARG A 14 -6.15 -61.82 18.39
C ARG A 14 -4.92 -61.01 17.94
N THR A 15 -3.91 -60.70 18.76
CA THR A 15 -3.47 -60.93 20.16
C THR A 15 -2.13 -60.16 20.28
N GLY A 16 -1.71 -59.46 21.33
CA GLY A 16 -1.81 -59.70 22.78
C GLY A 16 -0.43 -60.13 23.30
N LYS A 17 0.27 -59.30 24.11
CA LYS A 17 0.60 -59.48 25.56
C LYS A 17 2.13 -59.28 25.75
N LEU A 18 2.75 -58.88 26.87
CA LEU A 18 2.39 -58.50 28.26
C LEU A 18 3.65 -57.88 28.96
N MET A 19 3.44 -57.02 29.98
CA MET A 19 3.97 -57.00 31.39
C MET A 19 5.40 -57.55 31.72
N VAL A 20 6.19 -57.18 32.77
CA VAL A 20 6.08 -56.39 34.03
C VAL A 20 7.38 -56.52 34.87
N CYS A 21 7.61 -55.56 35.80
CA CYS A 21 8.36 -55.58 37.09
C CYS A 21 9.91 -55.67 37.22
N LEU A 22 10.47 -54.62 37.83
CA LEU A 22 11.09 -54.52 39.18
C LEU A 22 12.14 -55.56 39.68
N GLY A 23 13.31 -55.05 40.14
CA GLY A 23 14.30 -55.68 41.05
C GLY A 23 15.66 -54.93 41.01
N ILE A 24 16.06 -54.11 41.99
CA ILE A 24 16.76 -54.39 43.28
C ILE A 24 18.20 -54.94 43.15
N VAL A 25 19.18 -54.05 43.42
CA VAL A 25 20.46 -54.20 44.18
C VAL A 25 21.65 -54.96 43.56
N VAL A 26 22.85 -54.34 43.53
CA VAL A 26 24.12 -54.74 44.21
C VAL A 26 25.34 -53.92 43.69
N PHE A 27 26.16 -53.48 44.64
CA PHE A 27 27.51 -52.88 44.62
C PHE A 27 28.58 -53.53 43.70
N PHE A 28 29.59 -52.77 43.24
CA PHE A 28 31.03 -53.02 43.54
C PHE A 28 31.97 -51.92 42.97
N PHE A 29 32.85 -51.41 43.84
CA PHE A 29 34.07 -50.65 43.57
C PHE A 29 35.19 -51.58 43.06
N VAL A 30 36.18 -51.10 42.31
CA VAL A 30 37.64 -51.34 42.54
C VAL A 30 38.51 -50.49 41.58
N LEU A 31 39.54 -49.95 42.21
CA LEU A 31 40.66 -49.09 41.80
C LEU A 31 41.74 -49.87 41.01
N LEU A 32 42.50 -49.22 40.12
CA LEU A 32 43.91 -49.60 39.89
C LEU A 32 44.76 -48.42 39.37
N LEU A 33 45.82 -48.13 40.15
CA LEU A 33 46.95 -47.23 39.91
C LEU A 33 48.17 -48.06 39.49
N ILE A 34 49.00 -47.55 38.57
CA ILE A 34 50.41 -47.93 38.30
C ILE A 34 51.12 -46.61 37.90
N THR A 35 51.79 -45.90 38.82
CA THR A 35 53.25 -45.87 39.12
C THR A 35 54.18 -45.56 37.93
N ASP A 36 54.82 -44.39 37.91
CA ASP A 36 56.23 -44.26 38.34
C ASP A 36 56.71 -42.80 38.43
N ALA A 37 57.62 -42.60 39.38
CA ALA A 37 58.27 -41.35 39.74
C ALA A 37 59.69 -41.29 39.17
N ASP A 38 60.18 -40.09 38.84
CA ASP A 38 61.56 -39.72 39.19
C ASP A 38 61.74 -38.20 39.22
N THR A 39 62.34 -37.76 40.32
CA THR A 39 62.69 -36.38 40.69
C THR A 39 64.09 -36.02 40.21
N LEU A 40 64.29 -34.79 39.71
CA LEU A 40 65.59 -34.12 39.73
C LEU A 40 65.43 -32.62 40.02
N LEU A 41 65.96 -32.20 41.17
CA LEU A 41 66.15 -30.82 41.59
C LEU A 41 67.14 -30.09 40.66
N THR A 42 66.87 -28.84 40.26
CA THR A 42 67.60 -27.62 40.69
C THR A 42 67.28 -26.38 39.82
N ASN A 43 66.78 -25.34 40.50
CA ASN A 43 66.90 -23.88 40.29
C ASN A 43 66.95 -23.19 38.90
N THR A 44 66.25 -22.04 38.93
CA THR A 44 66.49 -20.74 38.27
C THR A 44 65.81 -20.42 36.91
N ILE A 45 64.68 -19.70 37.05
CA ILE A 45 64.19 -18.56 36.24
C ILE A 45 64.08 -18.76 34.72
N GLN A 46 62.84 -18.90 34.25
CA GLN A 46 62.40 -18.21 33.03
C GLN A 46 60.94 -17.75 33.21
N MET A 47 60.78 -16.42 33.28
CA MET A 47 59.50 -15.76 33.11
C MET A 47 58.89 -16.16 31.77
N THR A 48 57.73 -16.79 31.78
CA THR A 48 56.77 -16.67 30.68
C THR A 48 55.57 -15.92 31.24
N HIS A 49 55.49 -14.65 30.84
CA HIS A 49 54.34 -13.79 31.08
C HIS A 49 53.08 -14.51 30.58
N GLY A 50 52.19 -14.89 31.50
CA GLY A 50 50.79 -15.07 31.18
C GLY A 50 50.25 -13.73 30.70
N LEU A 51 49.89 -13.65 29.42
CA LEU A 51 49.05 -12.57 28.90
C LEU A 51 47.69 -12.71 29.60
N VAL A 52 47.49 -11.90 30.63
CA VAL A 52 46.14 -11.58 31.08
C VAL A 52 45.49 -10.86 29.91
N ASP A 53 44.48 -11.45 29.28
CA ASP A 53 43.62 -10.74 28.33
C ASP A 53 43.03 -9.53 29.08
N GLU A 54 43.60 -8.34 28.83
CA GLU A 54 43.06 -7.11 29.38
C GLU A 54 41.66 -6.92 28.81
N LYS A 55 40.65 -6.97 29.69
CA LYS A 55 39.25 -6.80 29.31
C LYS A 55 39.07 -5.51 28.51
N VAL A 56 38.68 -5.65 27.24
CA VAL A 56 38.33 -4.53 26.37
C VAL A 56 36.84 -4.23 26.49
N VAL A 57 36.48 -2.96 26.66
CA VAL A 57 35.09 -2.51 26.70
C VAL A 57 34.92 -1.42 25.64
N MET A 58 34.11 -1.69 24.62
CA MET A 58 33.84 -0.72 23.55
C MET A 58 32.44 -0.13 23.66
N ALA A 59 32.33 1.19 23.57
CA ALA A 59 31.06 1.90 23.49
C ALA A 59 30.33 1.67 22.16
N ASN A 60 31.06 1.29 21.10
CA ASN A 60 30.52 0.98 19.79
C ASN A 60 30.10 -0.50 19.62
N ARG A 61 30.29 -1.35 20.65
CA ARG A 61 29.96 -2.78 20.66
C ARG A 61 30.65 -3.63 19.58
N ALA A 62 31.78 -3.18 19.04
CA ALA A 62 32.49 -3.91 17.98
C ALA A 62 32.97 -5.32 18.41
N GLU A 63 33.14 -5.55 19.72
CA GLU A 63 33.49 -6.84 20.32
C GLU A 63 32.47 -7.96 20.00
N GLN A 64 31.24 -7.61 19.63
CA GLN A 64 30.20 -8.60 19.27
C GLN A 64 30.58 -9.50 18.09
N TRP A 65 31.57 -9.10 17.28
CA TRP A 65 32.04 -9.85 16.11
C TRP A 65 33.40 -10.53 16.31
N GLU A 66 34.07 -10.35 17.44
CA GLU A 66 35.48 -10.76 17.65
C GLU A 66 35.69 -12.28 17.47
N HIS A 67 34.66 -13.08 17.72
CA HIS A 67 34.69 -14.53 17.55
C HIS A 67 33.76 -15.05 16.45
N ASN A 68 33.22 -14.16 15.60
CA ASN A 68 32.29 -14.54 14.54
C ASN A 68 33.04 -14.81 13.22
N SER A 69 33.02 -16.07 12.78
CA SER A 69 33.64 -16.52 11.53
C SER A 69 32.64 -16.76 10.39
N ASN A 70 31.34 -16.57 10.61
CA ASN A 70 30.30 -16.81 9.61
C ASN A 70 30.48 -15.86 8.42
N ILE A 71 30.34 -16.38 7.20
CA ILE A 71 30.40 -15.61 5.95
C ILE A 71 29.20 -15.94 5.08
N THR A 72 28.72 -14.95 4.32
CA THR A 72 27.54 -15.09 3.46
C THR A 72 27.87 -14.64 2.04
N PRO A 73 27.86 -15.54 1.03
CA PRO A 73 28.08 -15.15 -0.37
C PRO A 73 26.90 -14.35 -0.94
N PRO A 74 27.13 -13.48 -1.95
CA PRO A 74 26.06 -12.79 -2.64
C PRO A 74 25.13 -13.76 -3.39
N TYR A 75 23.84 -13.42 -3.51
CA TYR A 75 22.88 -14.17 -4.30
C TYR A 75 23.21 -14.11 -5.80
N THR A 76 23.35 -15.27 -6.44
CA THR A 76 23.92 -15.44 -7.79
C THR A 76 23.09 -14.87 -8.95
N ASN A 77 21.78 -14.70 -8.77
CA ASN A 77 20.87 -14.21 -9.83
C ASN A 77 20.20 -12.86 -9.47
N PHE A 78 20.76 -12.14 -8.49
CA PHE A 78 20.19 -10.87 -8.08
C PHE A 78 20.43 -9.79 -9.15
N THR A 79 19.38 -9.37 -9.84
CA THR A 79 19.45 -8.30 -10.85
C THR A 79 18.65 -7.10 -10.37
N PHE A 80 19.32 -5.96 -10.21
CA PHE A 80 18.64 -4.68 -10.12
C PHE A 80 18.34 -4.22 -11.55
N LEU A 81 17.06 -4.07 -11.89
CA LEU A 81 16.71 -3.27 -13.04
C LEU A 81 16.72 -1.81 -12.58
N LEU A 82 17.45 -0.95 -13.28
CA LEU A 82 17.40 0.49 -13.08
C LEU A 82 15.96 0.93 -13.38
N GLN A 83 15.20 1.24 -12.32
CA GLN A 83 13.89 1.85 -12.43
C GLN A 83 13.83 3.00 -11.43
N ASN A 84 13.19 4.09 -11.85
CA ASN A 84 12.79 5.16 -10.97
C ASN A 84 11.56 4.68 -10.20
N GLU A 85 11.73 3.75 -9.26
CA GLU A 85 10.66 3.46 -8.30
C GLU A 85 10.29 4.76 -7.59
N MET A 86 9.04 4.87 -7.15
CA MET A 86 8.58 6.08 -6.49
C MET A 86 8.87 6.00 -4.99
N ILE A 87 9.20 7.14 -4.40
CA ILE A 87 9.19 7.26 -2.95
C ILE A 87 7.75 7.04 -2.49
N ALA A 88 7.52 6.07 -1.59
CA ALA A 88 6.16 5.82 -1.16
C ALA A 88 5.62 7.03 -0.39
N PRO A 89 4.33 7.37 -0.51
CA PRO A 89 3.76 8.56 0.14
C PRO A 89 4.02 8.64 1.64
N CYS A 90 4.09 7.49 2.34
CA CYS A 90 4.41 7.45 3.77
C CYS A 90 5.85 7.88 4.11
N PHE A 91 6.79 7.80 3.16
CA PHE A 91 8.20 8.18 3.33
C PHE A 91 8.56 9.52 2.72
N GLN A 92 7.69 10.09 1.87
CA GLN A 92 7.91 11.33 1.13
C GLN A 92 8.43 12.47 2.02
N ARG A 93 7.77 12.70 3.17
CA ARG A 93 8.15 13.77 4.09
C ARG A 93 9.56 13.59 4.68
N TYR A 94 9.96 12.37 5.03
CA TYR A 94 11.32 12.11 5.52
C TYR A 94 12.34 12.36 4.41
N TYR A 95 12.03 11.88 3.21
CA TYR A 95 12.90 12.02 2.05
C TYR A 95 13.15 13.49 1.71
N GLU A 96 12.11 14.33 1.76
CA GLU A 96 12.21 15.77 1.51
C GLU A 96 12.97 16.51 2.63
N LEU A 97 12.69 16.20 3.90
CA LEU A 97 13.31 16.89 5.04
C LEU A 97 14.82 16.65 5.14
N TYR A 98 15.30 15.50 4.68
CA TYR A 98 16.67 15.03 4.92
C TYR A 98 17.47 14.81 3.64
N ASP A 99 17.06 15.45 2.54
CA ASP A 99 17.74 15.35 1.24
C ASP A 99 18.01 13.88 0.85
N GLY A 100 16.91 13.11 0.84
CA GLY A 100 16.94 11.66 0.67
C GLY A 100 17.65 11.22 -0.61
N GLU A 101 17.65 12.04 -1.66
CA GLU A 101 18.39 11.76 -2.89
C GLU A 101 19.89 11.59 -2.64
N HIS A 102 20.49 12.47 -1.83
CA HIS A 102 21.90 12.36 -1.46
C HIS A 102 22.12 11.37 -0.30
N SER A 103 21.19 11.32 0.67
CA SER A 103 21.36 10.56 1.93
C SER A 103 21.02 9.07 1.82
N LEU A 104 20.05 8.73 0.97
CA LEU A 104 19.54 7.37 0.75
C LEU A 104 19.80 6.89 -0.69
N GLY A 105 19.90 7.80 -1.66
CA GLY A 105 20.00 7.44 -3.08
C GLY A 105 18.67 6.96 -3.64
N ASN A 106 18.71 6.25 -4.76
CA ASN A 106 17.49 5.86 -5.48
C ASN A 106 16.74 4.77 -4.70
N PRO A 107 15.39 4.79 -4.73
CA PRO A 107 14.59 3.67 -4.24
C PRO A 107 14.89 2.40 -5.06
N LEU A 108 15.01 1.28 -4.35
CA LEU A 108 15.27 -0.05 -4.91
C LEU A 108 14.03 -0.95 -4.91
N THR A 109 13.04 -0.60 -4.09
CA THR A 109 11.74 -1.26 -4.01
C THR A 109 10.63 -0.23 -3.95
N ASP A 110 9.42 -0.63 -4.30
CA ASP A 110 8.22 -0.01 -3.74
C ASP A 110 8.16 -0.26 -2.22
N ALA A 111 7.36 0.54 -1.50
CA ALA A 111 7.07 0.22 -0.12
C ALA A 111 6.22 -1.05 -0.03
N PHE A 112 6.61 -1.96 0.85
CA PHE A 112 5.92 -3.22 1.04
C PHE A 112 5.60 -3.45 2.52
N PRO A 113 4.51 -4.18 2.82
CA PRO A 113 4.09 -4.37 4.19
C PRO A 113 4.92 -5.46 4.88
N VAL A 114 5.19 -5.22 6.14
CA VAL A 114 5.69 -6.19 7.11
C VAL A 114 4.78 -6.16 8.33
N GLN A 115 4.90 -7.14 9.24
CA GLN A 115 3.97 -7.30 10.35
C GLN A 115 3.77 -6.01 11.18
N GLN A 116 4.79 -5.17 11.31
CA GLN A 116 4.78 -3.98 12.17
C GLN A 116 4.55 -2.66 11.40
N GLY A 117 4.51 -2.69 10.06
CA GLY A 117 4.40 -1.46 9.28
C GLY A 117 4.87 -1.58 7.83
N TRP A 118 5.31 -0.48 7.24
CA TRP A 118 5.78 -0.41 5.85
C TRP A 118 7.29 -0.28 5.79
N LEU A 119 7.92 -0.92 4.80
CA LEU A 119 9.38 -0.92 4.59
C LEU A 119 9.70 -0.56 3.15
N GLN A 120 10.72 0.26 2.92
CA GLN A 120 11.24 0.57 1.58
C GLN A 120 12.78 0.57 1.60
N PHE A 121 13.40 -0.07 0.60
CA PHE A 121 14.85 -0.07 0.41
C PHE A 121 15.28 1.01 -0.59
N PHE A 122 16.46 1.58 -0.34
CA PHE A 122 17.14 2.58 -1.15
C PHE A 122 18.59 2.15 -1.38
N ASP A 123 19.33 2.82 -2.26
CA ASP A 123 20.75 2.52 -2.52
C ASP A 123 21.57 2.41 -1.21
N ASN A 124 21.46 3.41 -0.35
CA ASN A 124 22.31 3.64 0.83
C ASN A 124 21.57 3.38 2.16
N GLY A 125 20.43 2.69 2.13
CA GLY A 125 19.68 2.42 3.36
C GLY A 125 18.30 1.81 3.15
N ALA A 126 17.53 1.74 4.25
CA ALA A 126 16.11 1.39 4.22
C ALA A 126 15.36 2.20 5.27
N LEU A 127 14.11 2.54 4.96
CA LEU A 127 13.20 3.25 5.85
C LEU A 127 12.04 2.35 6.26
N PHE A 128 11.69 2.41 7.54
CA PHE A 128 10.57 1.67 8.11
C PHE A 128 9.57 2.64 8.76
N TYR A 129 8.29 2.54 8.38
CA TYR A 129 7.19 3.32 8.92
C TYR A 129 6.32 2.44 9.83
N PRO A 130 6.37 2.63 11.17
CA PRO A 130 5.62 1.80 12.10
C PRO A 130 4.12 2.08 12.05
N LEU A 131 3.31 1.04 12.03
CA LEU A 131 1.86 1.11 12.19
C LEU A 131 1.45 0.87 13.65
N LYS A 132 0.29 1.39 14.03
CA LYS A 132 -0.29 1.19 15.38
C LYS A 132 -0.81 -0.23 15.59
N HIS A 133 -1.22 -0.90 14.52
CA HIS A 133 -1.71 -2.27 14.53
C HIS A 133 -0.77 -3.16 13.71
N ARG A 134 -0.87 -4.48 13.92
CA ARG A 134 -0.08 -5.45 13.16
C ARG A 134 -0.79 -5.87 11.89
N LEU A 135 -0.05 -5.94 10.79
CA LEU A 135 -0.54 -6.50 9.54
C LEU A 135 -0.47 -8.04 9.59
N PRO A 136 -1.41 -8.74 8.95
CA PRO A 136 -1.48 -10.20 8.89
C PRO A 136 -0.48 -10.76 7.86
N VAL A 137 0.77 -10.34 7.98
CA VAL A 137 1.87 -10.66 7.07
C VAL A 137 2.97 -11.33 7.88
N GLN A 138 3.47 -12.45 7.38
CA GLN A 138 4.62 -13.14 7.96
C GLN A 138 5.83 -13.07 7.02
N PHE A 139 7.03 -13.13 7.58
CA PHE A 139 8.28 -13.16 6.82
C PHE A 139 9.28 -14.13 7.43
N SER A 140 10.17 -14.67 6.60
CA SER A 140 11.18 -15.66 7.00
C SER A 140 12.48 -15.05 7.54
N SER A 141 12.74 -13.76 7.30
CA SER A 141 14.00 -13.10 7.69
C SER A 141 14.05 -12.76 9.17
N ILE A 142 14.79 -13.55 9.95
CA ILE A 142 14.99 -13.33 11.40
C ILE A 142 15.60 -11.95 11.69
N ASN A 143 16.46 -11.45 10.79
CA ASN A 143 17.22 -10.21 11.01
C ASN A 143 16.35 -8.96 10.93
N LEU A 144 15.25 -8.97 10.17
CA LEU A 144 14.47 -7.75 9.94
C LEU A 144 13.82 -7.21 11.23
N ASN A 145 13.31 -8.10 12.09
CA ASN A 145 12.75 -7.71 13.39
C ASN A 145 13.80 -7.04 14.28
N GLU A 146 15.01 -7.59 14.32
CA GLU A 146 16.11 -7.03 15.09
C GLU A 146 16.55 -5.67 14.51
N MET A 147 16.62 -5.55 13.19
CA MET A 147 16.96 -4.29 12.52
C MET A 147 15.94 -3.19 12.79
N ILE A 148 14.64 -3.51 12.81
CA ILE A 148 13.59 -2.56 13.19
C ILE A 148 13.78 -2.12 14.64
N ARG A 149 14.05 -3.05 15.56
CA ARG A 149 14.34 -2.75 16.97
C ARG A 149 15.56 -1.84 17.14
N MET A 150 16.58 -2.01 16.30
CA MET A 150 17.83 -1.24 16.33
C MET A 150 17.80 0.02 15.45
N GLY A 151 16.69 0.26 14.75
CA GLY A 151 16.50 1.39 13.86
C GLY A 151 16.62 2.73 14.59
N THR A 152 17.15 3.73 13.89
CA THR A 152 17.20 5.10 14.43
C THR A 152 15.91 5.80 14.07
N GLN A 153 15.07 6.06 15.08
CA GLN A 153 13.83 6.78 14.90
C GLN A 153 14.08 8.28 14.69
N ASP A 154 13.50 8.81 13.64
CA ASP A 154 13.36 10.24 13.45
C ASP A 154 12.20 10.79 14.30
N THR A 155 12.49 11.85 15.03
CA THR A 155 11.56 12.47 15.97
C THR A 155 10.49 13.31 15.28
N GLN A 156 10.73 13.78 14.04
CA GLN A 156 9.76 14.63 13.32
C GLN A 156 8.70 13.81 12.58
N THR A 157 9.11 12.68 12.01
CA THR A 157 8.27 11.84 11.14
C THR A 157 7.87 10.52 11.79
N GLY A 158 8.59 10.07 12.82
CA GLY A 158 8.41 8.76 13.44
C GLY A 158 8.99 7.59 12.64
N ILE A 159 9.58 7.85 11.46
CA ILE A 159 10.20 6.86 10.57
C ILE A 159 11.52 6.37 11.17
N LEU A 160 11.83 5.09 10.99
CA LEU A 160 13.09 4.49 11.39
C LEU A 160 14.00 4.30 10.18
N ARG A 161 15.24 4.80 10.26
CA ARG A 161 16.33 4.38 9.35
C ARG A 161 16.95 3.10 9.89
N LEU A 162 16.96 2.04 9.09
CA LEU A 162 17.46 0.73 9.51
C LEU A 162 19.00 0.65 9.43
N PRO A 163 19.69 0.01 10.41
CA PRO A 163 21.15 -0.07 10.47
C PRO A 163 21.69 -1.20 9.58
N LEU A 164 21.53 -1.06 8.27
CA LEU A 164 21.82 -2.14 7.30
C LEU A 164 23.29 -2.60 7.33
N LEU A 165 24.23 -1.69 7.62
CA LEU A 165 25.65 -2.02 7.77
C LEU A 165 25.86 -3.10 8.85
N GLN A 166 25.18 -3.00 9.99
CA GLN A 166 25.35 -3.97 11.07
C GLN A 166 24.89 -5.37 10.64
N ALA A 167 23.82 -5.46 9.84
CA ALA A 167 23.36 -6.74 9.31
C ALA A 167 24.39 -7.36 8.35
N LEU A 168 24.98 -6.53 7.48
CA LEU A 168 26.03 -6.95 6.54
C LEU A 168 27.30 -7.44 7.24
N LEU A 169 27.74 -6.70 8.27
CA LEU A 169 28.88 -7.10 9.10
C LEU A 169 28.56 -8.41 9.84
N THR A 170 27.41 -8.50 10.51
CA THR A 170 27.00 -9.68 11.29
C THR A 170 26.94 -10.95 10.45
N ALA A 171 26.43 -10.87 9.21
CA ALA A 171 26.40 -11.99 8.28
C ALA A 171 27.75 -12.31 7.63
N GLY A 172 28.75 -11.45 7.79
CA GLY A 172 30.03 -11.57 7.08
C GLY A 172 29.83 -11.57 5.57
N SER A 173 29.08 -10.59 5.07
CA SER A 173 28.75 -10.52 3.65
C SER A 173 30.02 -10.43 2.78
N LEU A 174 30.07 -11.29 1.76
CA LEU A 174 31.12 -11.28 0.74
C LEU A 174 30.77 -10.36 -0.45
N VAL A 175 29.73 -9.54 -0.33
CA VAL A 175 29.46 -8.48 -1.33
C VAL A 175 30.65 -7.51 -1.36
N PRO A 176 31.25 -7.25 -2.54
CA PRO A 176 32.37 -6.32 -2.64
C PRO A 176 31.96 -4.85 -2.41
N ILE A 177 32.73 -4.13 -1.58
CA ILE A 177 32.52 -2.71 -1.25
C ILE A 177 32.99 -1.83 -2.41
N GLY A 178 32.18 -0.89 -2.90
CA GLY A 178 32.60 0.03 -3.96
C GLY A 178 32.63 -0.61 -5.36
N GLY A 179 31.86 -1.68 -5.58
CA GLY A 179 31.63 -2.28 -6.89
C GLY A 179 32.19 -3.69 -7.04
N GLN A 180 31.68 -4.44 -8.03
CA GLN A 180 31.93 -5.89 -8.20
C GLN A 180 33.42 -6.27 -8.35
N SER A 181 34.25 -5.37 -8.86
CA SER A 181 35.70 -5.59 -9.04
C SER A 181 36.54 -5.21 -7.82
N SER A 182 35.89 -4.91 -6.69
CA SER A 182 36.56 -4.51 -5.46
C SER A 182 37.29 -5.67 -4.80
N THR A 183 38.42 -5.35 -4.18
CA THR A 183 39.26 -6.27 -3.39
C THR A 183 38.86 -6.33 -1.91
N ALA A 184 37.89 -5.52 -1.48
CA ALA A 184 37.41 -5.48 -0.09
C ALA A 184 35.93 -5.86 0.00
N THR A 185 35.57 -6.61 1.04
CA THR A 185 34.19 -7.02 1.33
C THR A 185 33.73 -6.54 2.71
N TYR A 186 32.43 -6.67 3.01
CA TYR A 186 31.92 -6.41 4.36
C TYR A 186 32.46 -7.40 5.40
N ALA A 187 32.87 -8.61 5.01
CA ALA A 187 33.57 -9.54 5.88
C ALA A 187 34.97 -9.01 6.30
N ASP A 188 35.67 -8.32 5.40
CA ASP A 188 36.95 -7.67 5.71
C ASP A 188 36.74 -6.44 6.59
N LEU A 189 35.71 -5.64 6.30
CA LEU A 189 35.31 -4.51 7.13
C LEU A 189 34.91 -4.94 8.55
N ARG A 190 34.22 -6.08 8.70
CA ARG A 190 33.95 -6.70 10.01
C ARG A 190 35.26 -7.06 10.70
N ARG A 191 36.20 -7.73 10.01
CA ARG A 191 37.48 -8.12 10.61
C ARG A 191 38.25 -6.90 11.12
N ALA A 192 38.23 -5.81 10.37
CA ALA A 192 38.85 -4.54 10.75
C ALA A 192 38.22 -3.85 11.96
N SER A 193 37.00 -4.25 12.36
CA SER A 193 36.34 -3.72 13.56
C SER A 193 36.78 -4.38 14.85
N ALA A 194 37.65 -5.40 14.78
CA ALA A 194 38.11 -6.10 15.97
C ALA A 194 38.76 -5.10 16.96
N PRO A 195 38.45 -5.20 18.27
CA PRO A 195 38.93 -4.24 19.26
C PRO A 195 40.46 -4.12 19.32
N SER A 196 41.20 -5.12 18.84
CA SER A 196 42.66 -5.12 18.68
C SER A 196 43.16 -3.98 17.79
N PHE A 197 42.38 -3.53 16.81
CA PHE A 197 42.75 -2.49 15.85
C PHE A 197 42.49 -1.05 16.35
N ALA A 198 41.83 -0.87 17.50
CA ALA A 198 41.64 0.47 18.07
C ALA A 198 42.95 1.04 18.63
N THR A 199 43.22 2.31 18.35
CA THR A 199 44.46 3.01 18.71
C THR A 199 44.43 3.46 20.17
N PRO A 200 45.48 3.18 20.97
CA PRO A 200 45.65 3.75 22.31
C PRO A 200 45.72 5.28 22.29
N LEU A 201 44.88 5.92 23.12
CA LEU A 201 44.90 7.34 23.37
C LEU A 201 45.86 7.65 24.53
N PRO A 202 46.68 8.71 24.44
CA PRO A 202 47.58 9.10 25.51
C PRO A 202 46.81 9.51 26.78
N THR A 203 47.39 9.17 27.94
CA THR A 203 46.90 9.63 29.25
C THR A 203 47.12 11.14 29.41
N LYS A 204 46.19 11.83 30.09
CA LYS A 204 46.00 13.29 30.19
C LYS A 204 47.20 14.21 30.52
N ASP A 205 48.44 13.73 30.61
CA ASP A 205 49.64 14.53 30.91
C ASP A 205 50.56 14.84 29.71
N GLN A 206 50.11 14.63 28.48
CA GLN A 206 50.83 15.11 27.30
C GLN A 206 50.08 16.27 26.63
N ALA A 207 50.29 17.48 27.18
CA ALA A 207 49.94 18.76 26.55
C ALA A 207 50.56 18.96 25.14
N SER A 208 51.39 18.01 24.69
CA SER A 208 52.04 17.95 23.38
C SER A 208 51.26 17.13 22.34
N TYR A 209 50.21 16.38 22.70
CA TYR A 209 49.50 15.53 21.74
C TYR A 209 48.51 16.31 20.86
N LEU A 210 47.95 17.40 21.39
CA LEU A 210 47.09 18.31 20.63
C LEU A 210 47.88 19.25 19.69
N SER A 211 49.20 19.36 19.87
CA SER A 211 50.07 20.25 19.10
C SER A 211 51.02 19.53 18.13
N ALA A 212 51.09 18.18 18.16
CA ALA A 212 52.00 17.39 17.32
C ALA A 212 51.33 16.64 16.14
N LEU A 213 50.00 16.69 15.99
CA LEU A 213 49.32 16.18 14.80
C LEU A 213 49.45 17.18 13.64
N SER A 214 50.63 17.25 13.05
CA SER A 214 50.91 18.05 11.83
C SER A 214 50.31 17.44 10.56
N THR A 215 49.34 16.52 10.67
CA THR A 215 48.48 16.03 9.58
C THR A 215 47.06 15.82 10.11
N GLN A 216 46.25 16.89 10.04
CA GLN A 216 44.78 17.05 10.03
C GLN A 216 43.77 15.96 10.52
N ASP A 217 44.09 14.72 10.92
CA ASP A 217 43.09 13.68 11.27
C ASP A 217 42.58 13.75 12.72
N VAL A 218 41.32 13.33 12.96
CA VAL A 218 40.65 13.39 14.29
C VAL A 218 40.57 12.00 14.91
N ILE A 219 40.99 11.83 16.17
CA ILE A 219 40.83 10.56 16.89
C ILE A 219 39.59 10.61 17.78
N ILE A 220 38.67 9.66 17.59
CA ILE A 220 37.43 9.56 18.36
C ILE A 220 37.56 8.44 19.40
N PRO A 221 37.43 8.73 20.70
CA PRO A 221 37.42 7.69 21.73
C PRO A 221 36.23 6.74 21.55
N VAL A 222 36.49 5.43 21.59
CA VAL A 222 35.47 4.39 21.42
C VAL A 222 35.44 3.36 22.54
N GLY A 223 36.38 3.40 23.49
CA GLY A 223 36.39 2.44 24.59
C GLY A 223 37.64 2.53 25.48
N GLN A 224 37.84 1.47 26.25
CA GLN A 224 39.03 1.27 27.09
C GLN A 224 39.57 -0.16 26.94
N ARG A 225 40.91 -0.27 26.94
CA ARG A 225 41.67 -1.53 27.06
C ARG A 225 42.49 -1.43 28.34
N GLY A 226 42.12 -2.23 29.34
CA GLY A 226 42.69 -2.08 30.69
C GLY A 226 42.41 -0.68 31.27
N LYS A 227 43.46 0.11 31.51
CA LYS A 227 43.37 1.52 31.97
C LYS A 227 43.55 2.55 30.84
N THR A 228 43.78 2.09 29.62
CA THR A 228 44.11 2.94 28.47
C THR A 228 42.86 3.22 27.66
N ASN A 229 42.54 4.50 27.44
CA ASN A 229 41.47 4.86 26.50
C ASN A 229 41.91 4.46 25.08
N ILE A 230 40.98 3.97 24.27
CA ILE A 230 41.23 3.60 22.88
C ILE A 230 40.24 4.33 21.97
N GLY A 231 40.66 4.61 20.74
CA GLY A 231 39.93 5.38 19.75
C GLY A 231 40.18 4.91 18.32
N HIS A 232 39.44 5.47 17.38
CA HIS A 232 39.72 5.30 15.95
C HIS A 232 40.05 6.63 15.28
N HIS A 233 40.97 6.61 14.30
CA HIS A 233 41.24 7.79 13.48
C HIS A 233 40.12 7.98 12.45
N VAL A 234 39.68 9.21 12.30
CA VAL A 234 38.77 9.64 11.24
C VAL A 234 39.53 10.66 10.38
N PRO A 235 39.84 10.31 9.11
CA PRO A 235 40.48 11.23 8.18
C PRO A 235 39.78 12.58 8.11
N GLN A 236 40.53 13.68 8.02
CA GLN A 236 39.92 15.03 8.00
C GLN A 236 38.86 15.19 6.92
N VAL A 237 39.06 14.55 5.76
CA VAL A 237 38.10 14.60 4.64
C VAL A 237 36.75 13.96 5.03
N PHE A 238 36.76 12.85 5.77
CA PHE A 238 35.55 12.24 6.32
C PHE A 238 34.99 13.08 7.46
N TRP A 239 35.83 13.61 8.34
CA TRP A 239 35.39 14.48 9.43
C TRP A 239 34.64 15.71 8.91
N ASN A 240 35.20 16.40 7.91
CA ASN A 240 34.56 17.54 7.24
C ASN A 240 33.24 17.14 6.57
N TYR A 241 33.19 15.96 5.95
CA TYR A 241 31.97 15.46 5.30
C TYR A 241 30.86 15.17 6.31
N LEU A 242 31.18 14.50 7.41
CA LEU A 242 30.24 14.16 8.50
C LEU A 242 29.62 15.39 9.17
N HIS A 243 30.30 16.54 9.16
CA HIS A 243 29.80 17.78 9.76
C HIS A 243 28.96 18.64 8.81
N ARG A 244 28.73 18.20 7.58
CA ARG A 244 27.82 18.90 6.66
C ARG A 244 26.37 18.64 7.08
N PRO A 245 25.53 19.68 7.27
CA PRO A 245 24.13 19.50 7.65
C PRO A 245 23.33 18.61 6.69
N MET A 246 23.63 18.64 5.39
CA MET A 246 22.98 17.78 4.40
C MET A 246 23.42 16.31 4.49
N VAL A 247 24.61 16.04 5.03
CA VAL A 247 25.13 14.68 5.21
C VAL A 247 24.61 14.07 6.50
N ALA A 248 24.70 14.80 7.61
CA ALA A 248 24.26 14.34 8.92
C ALA A 248 23.32 15.38 9.57
N PRO A 249 22.07 15.49 9.09
CA PRO A 249 21.12 16.52 9.54
C PRO A 249 20.77 16.43 11.02
N ASN A 250 20.93 15.27 11.66
CA ASN A 250 20.73 15.12 13.09
C ASN A 250 22.05 15.09 13.89
N GLY A 251 23.16 15.43 13.25
CA GLY A 251 24.51 15.30 13.79
C GLY A 251 25.11 13.92 13.54
N TRP A 252 26.43 13.88 13.28
CA TRP A 252 27.11 12.65 12.88
C TRP A 252 27.00 11.52 13.91
N GLN A 253 26.97 11.83 15.21
CA GLN A 253 26.78 10.79 16.24
C GLN A 253 25.42 10.10 16.13
N LYS A 254 24.38 10.82 15.72
CA LYS A 254 23.04 10.25 15.57
C LYS A 254 22.90 9.51 14.25
N ASP A 255 23.43 10.05 13.15
CA ASP A 255 23.21 9.51 11.80
C ASP A 255 24.25 8.45 11.38
N PHE A 256 25.49 8.52 11.86
CA PHE A 256 26.56 7.55 11.59
C PHE A 256 26.96 6.77 12.85
N GLY A 257 26.99 7.42 14.01
CA GLY A 257 27.47 6.83 15.26
C GLY A 257 28.99 6.80 15.37
N LEU A 258 29.50 6.19 16.44
CA LEU A 258 30.94 6.08 16.68
C LEU A 258 31.62 5.26 15.56
N PRO A 259 32.87 5.58 15.19
CA PRO A 259 33.62 4.77 14.24
C PRO A 259 33.79 3.34 14.75
N LEU A 260 33.70 2.37 13.85
CA LEU A 260 33.91 0.94 14.10
C LEU A 260 35.30 0.47 13.66
N THR A 261 35.91 1.15 12.70
CA THR A 261 37.18 0.74 12.10
C THR A 261 38.11 1.93 11.95
N GLU A 262 39.41 1.65 11.84
CA GLU A 262 40.33 2.53 11.10
C GLU A 262 39.89 2.65 9.63
N PRO A 263 40.31 3.71 8.91
CA PRO A 263 40.06 3.80 7.48
C PRO A 263 40.83 2.71 6.73
N LEU A 264 40.12 1.94 5.91
CA LEU A 264 40.65 0.83 5.12
C LEU A 264 40.85 1.24 3.67
N SER A 265 42.05 1.02 3.16
CA SER A 265 42.37 1.21 1.74
C SER A 265 42.20 -0.07 0.94
N PHE A 266 41.69 0.05 -0.28
CA PHE A 266 41.55 -1.06 -1.21
C PHE A 266 41.49 -0.56 -2.65
N ILE A 267 41.48 -1.48 -3.62
CA ILE A 267 41.38 -1.16 -5.04
C ILE A 267 40.10 -1.75 -5.61
N THR A 268 39.43 -0.99 -6.48
CA THR A 268 38.33 -1.45 -7.34
C THR A 268 38.61 -1.09 -8.79
N LYS A 269 37.97 -1.77 -9.74
CA LYS A 269 38.02 -1.39 -11.16
C LYS A 269 36.71 -0.77 -11.60
N GLN A 270 36.77 0.46 -12.10
CA GLN A 270 35.65 1.17 -12.71
C GLN A 270 35.99 1.46 -14.17
N ASN A 271 35.14 1.06 -15.11
CA ASN A 271 35.37 1.22 -16.56
C ASN A 271 36.75 0.70 -17.05
N GLY A 272 37.26 -0.35 -16.40
CA GLY A 272 38.58 -0.94 -16.71
C GLY A 272 39.78 -0.25 -16.06
N LEU A 273 39.60 0.92 -15.43
CA LEU A 273 40.64 1.64 -14.69
C LEU A 273 40.66 1.19 -13.23
N SER A 274 41.84 1.12 -12.62
CA SER A 274 42.00 0.87 -11.19
C SER A 274 41.80 2.17 -10.41
N HIS A 275 40.96 2.13 -9.38
CA HIS A 275 40.69 3.24 -8.48
C HIS A 275 41.11 2.86 -7.06
N HIS A 276 41.86 3.74 -6.40
CA HIS A 276 42.26 3.64 -5.01
C HIS A 276 41.14 4.18 -4.13
N MET A 277 40.62 3.32 -3.29
CA MET A 277 39.47 3.61 -2.45
C MET A 277 39.87 3.66 -0.99
N LEU A 278 39.17 4.48 -0.22
CA LEU A 278 39.22 4.50 1.24
C LEU A 278 37.82 4.30 1.79
N THR A 279 37.62 3.36 2.71
CA THR A 279 36.33 3.18 3.39
C THR A 279 36.49 3.19 4.91
N GLN A 280 35.48 3.68 5.61
CA GLN A 280 35.44 3.61 7.06
C GLN A 280 34.02 3.26 7.53
N ALA A 281 33.91 2.28 8.41
CA ALA A 281 32.65 1.91 9.04
C ALA A 281 32.42 2.74 10.30
N PHE A 282 31.17 3.14 10.50
CA PHE A 282 30.63 3.69 11.73
C PHE A 282 29.51 2.78 12.21
N LEU A 283 29.04 2.99 13.44
CA LEU A 283 28.07 2.10 14.08
C LEU A 283 26.79 1.89 13.25
N LYS A 284 26.33 2.90 12.50
CA LYS A 284 25.05 2.88 11.78
C LYS A 284 25.18 2.93 10.26
N ASP A 285 26.31 3.42 9.76
CA ASP A 285 26.56 3.62 8.32
C ASP A 285 28.07 3.61 8.04
N GLY A 286 28.48 3.75 6.79
CA GLY A 286 29.89 3.87 6.42
C GLY A 286 30.10 4.86 5.29
N LEU A 287 31.34 5.28 5.13
CA LEU A 287 31.77 6.18 4.08
C LEU A 287 32.70 5.47 3.11
N LEU A 288 32.64 5.90 1.86
CA LEU A 288 33.51 5.48 0.78
C LEU A 288 34.01 6.71 0.05
N LEU A 289 35.32 6.79 -0.11
CA LEU A 289 36.02 7.81 -0.86
C LEU A 289 36.78 7.16 -2.01
N ASP A 290 36.65 7.74 -3.19
CA ASP A 290 37.53 7.47 -4.31
C ASP A 290 38.64 8.53 -4.34
N LEU A 291 39.89 8.09 -4.23
CA LEU A 291 41.06 8.97 -4.19
C LEU A 291 41.48 9.42 -5.59
N ASP A 292 41.03 8.71 -6.63
CA ASP A 292 41.40 8.96 -8.02
C ASP A 292 40.34 9.80 -8.76
N THR A 293 39.18 10.06 -8.14
CA THR A 293 38.13 10.93 -8.71
C THR A 293 37.84 12.15 -7.85
N ALA A 294 37.84 13.30 -8.53
CA ALA A 294 37.42 14.57 -7.96
C ALA A 294 36.10 15.02 -8.60
N ASN A 295 35.28 15.72 -7.83
CA ASN A 295 34.08 16.38 -8.32
C ASN A 295 34.45 17.59 -9.22
N VAL A 296 33.43 18.24 -9.78
CA VAL A 296 33.57 19.43 -10.66
C VAL A 296 34.35 20.59 -10.03
N SER A 297 34.49 20.63 -8.70
CA SER A 297 35.26 21.62 -7.95
C SER A 297 36.66 21.12 -7.53
N GLY A 298 37.10 19.97 -8.06
CA GLY A 298 38.39 19.37 -7.72
C GLY A 298 38.47 18.74 -6.33
N GLN A 299 37.34 18.57 -5.64
CA GLN A 299 37.30 17.95 -4.30
C GLN A 299 37.04 16.44 -4.40
N PRO A 300 37.63 15.61 -3.52
CA PRO A 300 37.41 14.16 -3.52
C PRO A 300 35.92 13.80 -3.36
N THR A 301 35.46 12.78 -4.08
CA THR A 301 34.04 12.38 -4.08
C THR A 301 33.77 11.37 -2.97
N ILE A 302 33.15 11.82 -1.87
CA ILE A 302 32.72 10.97 -0.76
C ILE A 302 31.25 10.61 -0.91
N GLN A 303 30.93 9.34 -0.72
CA GLN A 303 29.58 8.82 -0.67
C GLN A 303 29.36 7.92 0.55
N ARG A 304 28.10 7.74 0.94
CA ARG A 304 27.72 6.68 1.89
C ARG A 304 27.90 5.31 1.25
N LEU A 305 28.10 4.28 2.07
CA LEU A 305 28.09 2.90 1.59
C LEU A 305 26.70 2.55 1.03
N THR A 306 26.68 1.78 -0.06
CA THR A 306 25.46 1.29 -0.73
C THR A 306 24.80 0.15 0.04
N THR A 307 24.58 0.36 1.33
CA THR A 307 24.19 -0.70 2.27
C THR A 307 22.83 -1.29 1.97
N GLY A 308 21.90 -0.55 1.35
CA GLY A 308 20.59 -1.10 0.97
C GLY A 308 20.68 -2.02 -0.24
N ARG A 309 21.44 -1.60 -1.25
CA ARG A 309 21.76 -2.44 -2.41
C ARG A 309 22.50 -3.71 -1.99
N ASP A 310 23.52 -3.58 -1.16
CA ASP A 310 24.35 -4.70 -0.75
C ASP A 310 23.64 -5.61 0.25
N TYR A 311 22.74 -5.08 1.08
CA TYR A 311 21.83 -5.87 1.90
C TYR A 311 20.97 -6.79 1.05
N LEU A 312 20.30 -6.25 0.01
CA LEU A 312 19.48 -7.06 -0.89
C LEU A 312 20.31 -8.08 -1.68
N ARG A 313 21.56 -7.77 -2.04
CA ARG A 313 22.48 -8.78 -2.63
C ARG A 313 22.89 -9.88 -1.66
N THR A 314 22.92 -9.60 -0.36
CA THR A 314 23.34 -10.56 0.67
C THR A 314 22.18 -11.43 1.15
N PHE A 315 20.99 -10.85 1.32
CA PHE A 315 19.84 -11.50 1.97
C PHE A 315 18.66 -11.74 1.02
N ASN A 316 18.73 -11.25 -0.22
CA ASN A 316 17.64 -11.20 -1.18
C ASN A 316 16.43 -10.36 -0.69
N PHE A 317 15.43 -10.18 -1.55
CA PHE A 317 14.15 -9.63 -1.12
C PHE A 317 13.50 -10.56 -0.07
N PRO A 318 12.82 -10.00 0.95
CA PRO A 318 12.21 -10.82 1.99
C PRO A 318 11.10 -11.69 1.40
N THR A 319 11.05 -12.95 1.81
CA THR A 319 9.92 -13.82 1.49
C THR A 319 8.70 -13.39 2.30
N ILE A 320 7.60 -13.09 1.61
CA ILE A 320 6.34 -12.66 2.21
C ILE A 320 5.34 -13.82 2.16
N VAL A 321 4.85 -14.21 3.33
CA VAL A 321 3.88 -15.30 3.49
C VAL A 321 2.53 -14.71 3.91
N LEU A 322 1.50 -15.05 3.14
CA LEU A 322 0.12 -14.59 3.34
C LEU A 322 -0.83 -15.77 3.55
N GLU A 323 -1.87 -15.56 4.36
CA GLU A 323 -2.90 -16.58 4.57
C GLU A 323 -3.83 -16.70 3.36
N LYS A 324 -4.12 -17.94 2.96
CA LYS A 324 -5.06 -18.22 1.86
C LYS A 324 -6.48 -17.84 2.26
N ASN A 325 -7.26 -17.40 1.28
CA ASN A 325 -8.65 -16.97 1.42
C ASN A 325 -8.87 -15.72 2.29
N GLN A 326 -7.79 -15.08 2.75
CA GLN A 326 -7.89 -13.82 3.45
C GLN A 326 -8.44 -12.74 2.51
N LYS A 327 -9.40 -11.96 3.01
CA LYS A 327 -9.95 -10.82 2.27
C LYS A 327 -9.00 -9.64 2.36
N ILE A 328 -8.80 -8.99 1.22
CA ILE A 328 -8.14 -7.69 1.09
C ILE A 328 -9.01 -6.82 0.20
N TRP A 329 -8.71 -5.53 0.15
CA TRP A 329 -9.46 -4.56 -0.65
C TRP A 329 -8.50 -3.73 -1.47
N THR A 330 -8.91 -3.34 -2.66
CA THR A 330 -8.19 -2.29 -3.40
C THR A 330 -8.29 -0.98 -2.61
N GLN A 331 -7.20 -0.23 -2.49
CA GLN A 331 -7.22 1.09 -1.82
C GLN A 331 -7.36 2.25 -2.80
N GLN A 332 -7.06 2.00 -4.07
CA GLN A 332 -7.15 2.96 -5.16
C GLN A 332 -7.59 2.24 -6.44
N ASN A 333 -7.66 2.95 -7.57
CA ASN A 333 -7.82 2.31 -8.86
C ASN A 333 -6.61 1.41 -9.11
N ALA A 334 -6.85 0.10 -9.17
CA ALA A 334 -5.82 -0.92 -9.28
C ALA A 334 -5.93 -1.65 -10.62
N VAL A 335 -4.79 -2.01 -11.18
CA VAL A 335 -4.72 -2.84 -12.40
C VAL A 335 -4.42 -4.27 -11.99
N LEU A 336 -5.38 -5.16 -12.21
CA LEU A 336 -5.19 -6.59 -12.00
C LEU A 336 -4.55 -7.22 -13.23
N MET A 337 -3.46 -7.95 -13.06
CA MET A 337 -2.71 -8.58 -14.15
C MET A 337 -2.98 -10.08 -14.17
N LYS A 338 -3.42 -10.66 -15.29
CA LYS A 338 -3.53 -12.13 -15.38
C LYS A 338 -2.18 -12.83 -15.29
N GLN A 339 -1.16 -12.23 -15.92
CA GLN A 339 0.22 -12.70 -15.89
C GLN A 339 1.16 -11.51 -15.73
N LEU A 340 2.16 -11.67 -14.86
CA LEU A 340 3.20 -10.66 -14.66
C LEU A 340 4.01 -10.51 -15.95
N ALA A 341 4.18 -9.27 -16.42
CA ALA A 341 4.80 -8.84 -17.69
C ALA A 341 3.86 -8.53 -18.87
N ILE A 342 2.58 -8.93 -18.88
CA ILE A 342 1.66 -8.66 -20.00
C ILE A 342 0.60 -7.64 -19.60
N LYS A 343 0.78 -6.36 -19.96
CA LYS A 343 -0.23 -5.31 -19.70
C LYS A 343 -1.55 -5.52 -20.45
N ARG A 344 -1.55 -6.27 -21.56
CA ARG A 344 -2.73 -6.45 -22.44
C ARG A 344 -3.83 -7.31 -21.81
N ASP A 345 -3.50 -8.18 -20.86
CA ASP A 345 -4.45 -9.06 -20.18
C ASP A 345 -4.71 -8.57 -18.76
N SER A 346 -5.07 -7.29 -18.65
CA SER A 346 -5.35 -6.64 -17.37
C SER A 346 -6.83 -6.30 -17.19
N THR A 347 -7.23 -6.07 -15.95
CA THR A 347 -8.58 -5.62 -15.58
C THR A 347 -8.46 -4.49 -14.57
N SER A 348 -9.02 -3.33 -14.89
CA SER A 348 -9.02 -2.21 -13.95
C SER A 348 -10.14 -2.36 -12.94
N ILE A 349 -9.81 -2.21 -11.67
CA ILE A 349 -10.75 -2.30 -10.56
C ILE A 349 -10.63 -1.04 -9.71
N GLY A 350 -11.75 -0.41 -9.38
CA GLY A 350 -11.79 0.76 -8.52
C GLY A 350 -11.48 0.47 -7.06
N PRO A 351 -11.38 1.49 -6.20
CA PRO A 351 -11.12 1.32 -4.78
C PRO A 351 -12.22 0.52 -4.06
N HIS A 352 -11.87 0.00 -2.89
CA HIS A 352 -12.73 -0.75 -1.97
C HIS A 352 -13.28 -2.06 -2.54
N PHE A 353 -12.74 -2.53 -3.66
CA PHE A 353 -13.19 -3.75 -4.28
C PHE A 353 -12.64 -4.97 -3.53
N PRO A 354 -13.49 -5.92 -3.13
CA PRO A 354 -13.06 -7.06 -2.35
C PRO A 354 -12.32 -8.08 -3.22
N LEU A 355 -11.14 -8.49 -2.75
CA LEU A 355 -10.32 -9.55 -3.33
C LEU A 355 -10.06 -10.63 -2.27
N LYS A 356 -9.71 -11.84 -2.71
CA LYS A 356 -9.22 -12.91 -1.84
C LYS A 356 -7.78 -13.24 -2.18
N LEU A 357 -6.93 -13.37 -1.18
CA LEU A 357 -5.56 -13.85 -1.34
C LEU A 357 -5.52 -15.35 -1.63
N LEU A 358 -4.72 -15.75 -2.60
CA LEU A 358 -4.43 -17.16 -2.91
C LEU A 358 -3.18 -17.68 -2.19
N GLY A 359 -2.45 -16.79 -1.52
CA GLY A 359 -1.30 -17.08 -0.67
C GLY A 359 0.07 -16.93 -1.34
N ASP A 360 0.11 -16.96 -2.68
CA ASP A 360 1.36 -16.80 -3.41
C ASP A 360 1.76 -15.31 -3.50
N THR A 361 3.05 -15.04 -3.35
CA THR A 361 3.64 -13.71 -3.53
C THR A 361 4.85 -13.81 -4.44
N VAL A 362 5.16 -12.72 -5.14
CA VAL A 362 6.36 -12.65 -5.97
C VAL A 362 6.90 -11.23 -6.03
N TRP A 363 8.23 -11.14 -6.00
CA TRP A 363 8.95 -9.92 -6.29
C TRP A 363 9.19 -9.84 -7.79
N PHE A 364 8.63 -8.81 -8.43
CA PHE A 364 8.86 -8.54 -9.84
C PHE A 364 9.31 -7.09 -9.97
N LYS A 365 10.56 -6.89 -10.39
CA LYS A 365 11.18 -5.57 -10.56
C LYS A 365 11.11 -4.67 -9.31
N GLY A 366 11.45 -5.20 -8.14
CA GLY A 366 11.41 -4.40 -6.90
C GLY A 366 9.99 -4.11 -6.37
N GLN A 367 8.95 -4.64 -7.03
CA GLN A 367 7.56 -4.53 -6.60
C GLN A 367 7.08 -5.89 -6.08
N LEU A 368 6.34 -5.86 -4.97
CA LEU A 368 5.73 -7.05 -4.40
C LEU A 368 4.32 -7.23 -4.98
N TRP A 369 4.04 -8.41 -5.51
CA TRP A 369 2.75 -8.76 -6.09
C TRP A 369 2.09 -9.89 -5.32
N TYR A 370 0.76 -9.78 -5.15
CA TYR A 370 -0.08 -10.79 -4.51
C TYR A 370 -0.89 -11.55 -5.53
N HIS A 371 -0.90 -12.87 -5.43
CA HIS A 371 -1.82 -13.70 -6.18
C HIS A 371 -3.20 -13.62 -5.53
N ILE A 372 -4.18 -13.20 -6.31
CA ILE A 372 -5.53 -12.88 -5.86
C ILE A 372 -6.59 -13.57 -6.70
N GLN A 373 -7.78 -13.62 -6.11
CA GLN A 373 -9.00 -14.09 -6.72
C GLN A 373 -10.10 -13.04 -6.52
N TRP A 374 -10.91 -12.83 -7.55
CA TRP A 374 -12.09 -11.98 -7.48
C TRP A 374 -13.29 -12.60 -8.19
N THR A 375 -14.48 -12.09 -7.90
CA THR A 375 -15.73 -12.56 -8.52
C THR A 375 -16.40 -11.42 -9.28
N THR A 376 -16.72 -11.68 -10.54
CA THR A 376 -17.53 -10.81 -11.40
C THR A 376 -18.89 -11.46 -11.65
N LEU A 377 -19.93 -10.64 -11.78
CA LEU A 377 -21.32 -11.12 -11.69
C LEU A 377 -21.74 -12.13 -12.76
N LYS A 378 -21.14 -12.08 -13.95
CA LYS A 378 -21.47 -13.00 -15.06
C LYS A 378 -20.30 -13.81 -15.63
N ARG A 379 -19.05 -13.58 -15.20
CA ARG A 379 -17.91 -14.44 -15.60
C ARG A 379 -17.45 -15.40 -14.49
N GLY A 380 -18.08 -15.35 -13.32
CA GLY A 380 -17.72 -16.21 -12.21
C GLY A 380 -16.48 -15.70 -11.50
N THR A 381 -15.57 -16.62 -11.15
CA THR A 381 -14.38 -16.32 -10.37
C THR A 381 -13.15 -16.29 -11.26
N ASP A 382 -12.41 -15.18 -11.22
CA ASP A 382 -11.14 -14.99 -11.94
C ASP A 382 -9.97 -14.90 -10.95
N THR A 383 -8.75 -15.14 -11.44
CA THR A 383 -7.51 -15.04 -10.67
C THR A 383 -6.47 -14.22 -11.42
N GLY A 384 -5.52 -13.66 -10.68
CA GLY A 384 -4.49 -12.78 -11.23
C GLY A 384 -3.63 -12.16 -10.14
N TRP A 385 -2.94 -11.08 -10.46
CA TRP A 385 -1.95 -10.45 -9.61
C TRP A 385 -2.29 -8.98 -9.40
N ILE A 386 -2.11 -8.51 -8.16
CA ILE A 386 -2.21 -7.10 -7.78
C ILE A 386 -0.92 -6.66 -7.09
N MET A 387 -0.50 -5.41 -7.28
CA MET A 387 0.61 -4.84 -6.52
C MET A 387 0.23 -4.70 -5.05
N SER A 388 1.15 -4.98 -4.13
CA SER A 388 0.90 -4.86 -2.70
C SER A 388 0.53 -3.43 -2.29
N THR A 389 1.05 -2.44 -3.01
CA THR A 389 0.79 -1.01 -2.84
C THR A 389 -0.57 -0.57 -3.39
N ASP A 390 -1.31 -1.42 -4.09
CA ASP A 390 -2.68 -1.15 -4.54
C ASP A 390 -3.74 -1.78 -3.64
N ALA A 391 -3.31 -2.57 -2.64
CA ALA A 391 -4.17 -3.33 -1.76
C ALA A 391 -3.99 -2.95 -0.29
N THR A 392 -5.06 -3.13 0.47
CA THR A 392 -5.09 -2.98 1.93
C THR A 392 -5.74 -4.19 2.60
N PHE A 393 -5.27 -4.51 3.80
CA PHE A 393 -5.87 -5.52 4.68
C PHE A 393 -7.03 -4.94 5.50
N ASP A 394 -7.17 -3.62 5.54
CA ASP A 394 -8.26 -2.96 6.24
C ASP A 394 -9.52 -2.96 5.38
N ALA A 395 -10.63 -3.40 5.99
CA ALA A 395 -11.92 -3.30 5.32
C ALA A 395 -12.29 -1.82 5.13
N PRO A 396 -12.83 -1.43 3.96
CA PRO A 396 -13.27 -0.07 3.72
C PRO A 396 -14.37 0.31 4.72
N VAL A 397 -14.22 1.49 5.31
CA VAL A 397 -15.24 2.06 6.19
C VAL A 397 -16.30 2.69 5.27
N ASN A 398 -17.55 2.17 5.37
CA ASN A 398 -18.71 2.45 4.51
C ASN A 398 -18.78 1.57 3.24
N LEU A 399 -19.84 0.76 3.17
CA LEU A 399 -20.00 -0.42 2.30
C LEU A 399 -20.28 -0.14 0.80
N VAL A 400 -20.36 1.12 0.37
CA VAL A 400 -20.60 1.39 -1.07
C VAL A 400 -19.27 1.33 -1.81
N SER A 401 -18.93 0.13 -2.30
CA SER A 401 -17.80 -0.04 -3.23
C SER A 401 -18.18 0.61 -4.56
N ARG A 402 -17.57 1.78 -4.83
CA ARG A 402 -17.66 2.48 -6.11
C ARG A 402 -16.52 2.00 -7.00
N THR A 403 -16.85 1.50 -8.18
CA THR A 403 -15.87 0.94 -9.12
C THR A 403 -16.18 1.33 -10.56
N SER A 404 -15.18 1.23 -11.44
CA SER A 404 -15.36 1.46 -12.87
C SER A 404 -16.39 0.48 -13.46
N ILE A 405 -17.15 0.94 -14.44
CA ILE A 405 -18.03 0.09 -15.26
C ILE A 405 -17.26 -1.06 -15.93
N GLU A 406 -15.93 -0.97 -16.07
CA GLU A 406 -15.07 -2.07 -16.56
C GLU A 406 -15.15 -3.32 -15.67
N ALA A 407 -15.31 -3.14 -14.35
CA ALA A 407 -15.50 -4.24 -13.42
C ALA A 407 -16.88 -4.92 -13.59
N LEU A 408 -17.84 -4.23 -14.19
CA LEU A 408 -19.13 -4.81 -14.60
C LEU A 408 -19.01 -5.49 -15.97
N SER A 409 -18.41 -4.81 -16.94
CA SER A 409 -18.15 -5.34 -18.29
C SER A 409 -17.07 -4.52 -19.03
N PRO A 410 -15.93 -5.13 -19.39
CA PRO A 410 -14.92 -4.49 -20.24
C PRO A 410 -15.45 -4.11 -21.62
N ASP A 411 -16.43 -4.85 -22.14
CA ASP A 411 -17.01 -4.60 -23.47
C ASP A 411 -17.87 -3.33 -23.45
N LEU A 412 -18.67 -3.17 -22.39
CA LEU A 412 -19.43 -1.95 -22.14
C LEU A 412 -18.49 -0.76 -21.89
N ALA A 413 -17.41 -0.97 -21.11
CA ALA A 413 -16.41 0.08 -20.89
C ALA A 413 -15.76 0.54 -22.19
N ARG A 414 -15.39 -0.38 -23.10
CA ARG A 414 -14.86 -0.03 -24.43
C ARG A 414 -15.86 0.73 -25.30
N TYR A 415 -17.13 0.35 -25.25
CA TYR A 415 -18.19 1.09 -25.93
C TYR A 415 -18.32 2.52 -25.39
N LEU A 416 -18.38 2.69 -24.05
CA LEU A 416 -18.46 3.99 -23.41
C LEU A 416 -17.20 4.85 -23.70
N ALA A 417 -16.02 4.24 -23.74
CA ALA A 417 -14.77 4.89 -24.16
C ALA A 417 -14.83 5.46 -25.57
N SER A 418 -15.51 4.79 -26.51
CA SER A 418 -15.68 5.29 -27.88
C SER A 418 -16.56 6.55 -27.97
N LEU A 419 -17.36 6.83 -26.94
CA LEU A 419 -18.21 8.01 -26.82
C LEU A 419 -17.51 9.17 -26.06
N GLY A 420 -16.35 8.91 -25.46
CA GLY A 420 -15.54 9.90 -24.77
C GLY A 420 -16.30 10.62 -23.64
N ASP A 421 -16.15 11.95 -23.59
CA ASP A 421 -16.72 12.85 -22.58
C ASP A 421 -18.21 13.20 -22.83
N ASN A 422 -18.84 12.59 -23.83
CA ASN A 422 -20.23 12.88 -24.21
C ASN A 422 -21.25 11.95 -23.54
N ILE A 423 -20.81 11.09 -22.63
CA ILE A 423 -21.66 10.17 -21.86
C ILE A 423 -21.21 10.07 -20.41
N SER A 424 -22.15 9.91 -19.49
CA SER A 424 -21.92 9.48 -18.11
C SER A 424 -22.94 8.43 -17.70
N VAL A 425 -22.46 7.47 -16.90
CA VAL A 425 -23.26 6.34 -16.43
C VAL A 425 -22.99 6.16 -14.94
N SER A 426 -24.06 6.03 -14.15
CA SER A 426 -23.99 5.51 -12.80
C SER A 426 -25.03 4.40 -12.61
N VAL A 427 -24.63 3.31 -11.97
CA VAL A 427 -25.48 2.18 -11.63
C VAL A 427 -25.23 1.77 -10.19
N HIS A 428 -26.23 1.87 -9.34
CA HIS A 428 -26.19 1.30 -7.99
C HIS A 428 -26.94 -0.04 -7.97
N ASP A 429 -26.19 -1.15 -7.91
CA ASP A 429 -26.73 -2.48 -7.60
C ASP A 429 -26.98 -2.55 -6.08
N LEU A 430 -28.23 -2.25 -5.71
CA LEU A 430 -28.67 -2.19 -4.32
C LEU A 430 -28.63 -3.57 -3.67
N SER A 431 -28.87 -4.63 -4.43
CA SER A 431 -28.86 -6.00 -3.91
C SER A 431 -27.46 -6.47 -3.52
N ARG A 432 -26.41 -5.93 -4.15
CA ARG A 432 -25.01 -6.29 -3.87
C ARG A 432 -24.21 -5.19 -3.22
N GLN A 433 -24.83 -4.02 -2.97
CA GLN A 433 -24.19 -2.85 -2.38
C GLN A 433 -22.96 -2.40 -3.18
N ARG A 434 -23.11 -2.34 -4.52
CA ARG A 434 -22.04 -1.93 -5.44
C ARG A 434 -22.50 -0.81 -6.36
N THR A 435 -21.60 0.13 -6.63
CA THR A 435 -21.87 1.22 -7.57
C THR A 435 -20.86 1.16 -8.72
N TYR A 436 -21.35 1.08 -9.95
CA TYR A 436 -20.56 1.06 -11.18
C TYR A 436 -20.70 2.38 -11.91
N VAL A 437 -19.58 3.02 -12.25
CA VAL A 437 -19.57 4.38 -12.78
C VAL A 437 -18.69 4.53 -14.01
N TYR A 438 -19.05 5.49 -14.86
CA TYR A 438 -18.27 5.98 -16.00
C TYR A 438 -18.45 7.49 -16.13
N ASN A 439 -17.35 8.25 -16.27
CA ASN A 439 -17.36 9.73 -16.32
C ASN A 439 -18.17 10.37 -15.19
N ILE A 440 -17.89 9.99 -13.94
CA ILE A 440 -18.66 10.41 -12.76
C ILE A 440 -18.55 11.91 -12.44
N ASP A 441 -17.39 12.52 -12.73
CA ASP A 441 -17.11 13.92 -12.38
C ASP A 441 -17.71 14.92 -13.39
N LYS A 442 -18.50 14.44 -14.35
CA LYS A 442 -19.11 15.24 -15.41
C LYS A 442 -20.57 15.53 -15.07
N GLN A 443 -20.99 16.76 -15.32
CA GLN A 443 -22.40 17.16 -15.27
C GLN A 443 -22.98 17.25 -16.68
N PHE A 444 -24.29 17.01 -16.76
CA PHE A 444 -25.07 17.00 -17.99
C PHE A 444 -26.39 17.71 -17.78
N THR A 445 -26.92 18.25 -18.87
CA THR A 445 -28.23 18.89 -18.90
C THR A 445 -29.32 17.90 -18.46
N VAL A 446 -30.07 18.28 -17.43
CA VAL A 446 -31.05 17.43 -16.76
C VAL A 446 -32.28 17.18 -17.63
N ALA A 447 -32.67 18.16 -18.45
CA ALA A 447 -33.88 18.13 -19.25
C ALA A 447 -35.10 17.68 -18.42
N SER A 448 -36.07 16.98 -19.04
CA SER A 448 -37.28 16.54 -18.34
C SER A 448 -37.07 15.55 -17.18
N SER A 449 -35.86 15.03 -16.94
CA SER A 449 -35.60 14.23 -15.74
C SER A 449 -35.65 15.05 -14.44
N ILE A 450 -35.56 16.39 -14.53
CA ILE A 450 -35.71 17.34 -13.40
C ILE A 450 -37.06 17.25 -12.71
N LYS A 451 -38.08 16.77 -13.43
CA LYS A 451 -39.45 16.64 -12.91
C LYS A 451 -39.52 15.64 -11.76
N VAL A 452 -38.56 14.72 -11.66
CA VAL A 452 -38.41 13.84 -10.47
C VAL A 452 -37.98 14.66 -9.24
N PRO A 453 -36.84 15.39 -9.24
CA PRO A 453 -36.52 16.34 -8.17
C PRO A 453 -37.65 17.32 -7.82
N ILE A 454 -38.37 17.86 -8.81
CA ILE A 454 -39.52 18.76 -8.58
C ILE A 454 -40.64 18.03 -7.83
N MET A 455 -41.07 16.86 -8.30
CA MET A 455 -42.08 16.04 -7.61
C MET A 455 -41.67 15.74 -6.17
N LEU A 456 -40.43 15.33 -5.93
CA LEU A 456 -39.96 14.93 -4.61
C LEU A 456 -39.87 16.11 -3.65
N ALA A 457 -39.40 17.26 -4.12
CA ALA A 457 -39.37 18.50 -3.35
C ALA A 457 -40.79 19.02 -3.05
N PHE A 458 -41.72 18.86 -3.99
CA PHE A 458 -43.12 19.18 -3.76
C PHE A 458 -43.74 18.29 -2.67
N PHE A 459 -43.56 16.97 -2.74
CA PHE A 459 -44.02 16.08 -1.66
C PHE A 459 -43.36 16.39 -0.31
N ASP A 460 -42.07 16.70 -0.28
CA ASP A 460 -41.39 17.11 0.96
C ASP A 460 -42.00 18.38 1.57
N MET A 461 -42.39 19.34 0.72
CA MET A 461 -43.12 20.54 1.15
C MET A 461 -44.50 20.19 1.72
N LEU A 462 -45.24 19.27 1.09
CA LEU A 462 -46.55 18.81 1.59
C LEU A 462 -46.45 18.14 2.96
N GLU A 463 -45.41 17.31 3.17
CA GLU A 463 -45.14 16.67 4.46
C GLU A 463 -44.83 17.69 5.55
N GLN A 464 -44.06 18.72 5.24
CA GLN A 464 -43.80 19.83 6.17
C GLN A 464 -45.09 20.60 6.51
N GLN A 465 -46.02 20.70 5.56
CA GLN A 465 -47.35 21.28 5.76
C GLN A 465 -48.36 20.31 6.39
N GLN A 466 -47.95 19.06 6.64
CA GLN A 466 -48.80 17.99 7.20
C GLN A 466 -50.08 17.75 6.41
N ARG A 467 -49.98 17.78 5.07
CA ARG A 467 -51.13 17.55 4.19
C ARG A 467 -50.80 16.61 3.04
N GLU A 468 -51.85 16.08 2.44
CA GLU A 468 -51.82 15.34 1.19
C GLU A 468 -51.99 16.31 -0.01
N PRO A 469 -51.60 15.90 -1.23
CA PRO A 469 -51.92 16.65 -2.44
C PRO A 469 -53.43 16.67 -2.69
N ASP A 470 -53.95 17.80 -3.15
CA ASP A 470 -55.34 17.87 -3.62
C ASP A 470 -55.51 17.30 -5.04
N GLU A 471 -56.75 17.29 -5.55
CA GLU A 471 -57.05 16.75 -6.88
C GLU A 471 -56.30 17.47 -8.01
N GLN A 472 -56.15 18.80 -7.91
CA GLN A 472 -55.46 19.59 -8.91
C GLN A 472 -53.95 19.32 -8.86
N GLU A 473 -53.38 19.26 -7.66
CA GLU A 473 -51.96 18.96 -7.45
C GLU A 473 -51.63 17.54 -7.90
N MET A 474 -52.52 16.57 -7.67
CA MET A 474 -52.36 15.22 -8.21
C MET A 474 -52.45 15.18 -9.74
N TYR A 475 -53.35 15.95 -10.35
CA TYR A 475 -53.39 16.08 -11.82
C TYR A 475 -52.09 16.67 -12.38
N LEU A 476 -51.55 17.72 -11.76
CA LEU A 476 -50.29 18.35 -12.16
C LEU A 476 -49.12 17.37 -12.01
N LEU A 477 -49.05 16.63 -10.89
CA LEU A 477 -48.04 15.60 -10.66
C LEU A 477 -48.10 14.48 -11.70
N THR A 478 -49.31 13.99 -11.99
CA THR A 478 -49.55 12.91 -12.95
C THR A 478 -49.10 13.32 -14.35
N THR A 479 -49.63 14.41 -14.87
CA THR A 479 -49.31 14.88 -16.23
C THR A 479 -47.86 15.34 -16.37
N MET A 480 -47.26 15.89 -15.30
CA MET A 480 -45.85 16.22 -15.25
C MET A 480 -44.98 14.97 -15.36
N ILE A 481 -45.25 13.91 -14.60
CA ILE A 481 -44.38 12.73 -14.55
C ILE A 481 -44.65 11.81 -15.74
N GLU A 482 -45.91 11.42 -15.96
CA GLU A 482 -46.30 10.38 -16.93
C GLU A 482 -46.18 10.86 -18.38
N ASN A 483 -46.67 12.07 -18.69
CA ASN A 483 -46.65 12.66 -20.03
C ASN A 483 -45.54 13.70 -20.24
N SER A 484 -44.72 13.96 -19.20
CA SER A 484 -43.66 14.96 -19.24
C SER A 484 -44.13 16.41 -19.50
N ASN A 485 -45.36 16.76 -19.10
CA ASN A 485 -45.97 18.07 -19.36
C ASN A 485 -45.19 19.23 -18.67
N ASN A 486 -44.77 20.22 -19.46
CA ASN A 486 -43.94 21.34 -18.99
C ASN A 486 -44.73 22.43 -18.25
N ASP A 487 -45.99 22.65 -18.59
CA ASP A 487 -46.83 23.64 -17.92
C ASP A 487 -47.13 23.19 -16.49
N SER A 488 -47.43 21.90 -16.32
CA SER A 488 -47.68 21.30 -15.01
C SER A 488 -46.44 21.32 -14.13
N ALA A 489 -45.27 21.05 -14.70
CA ALA A 489 -43.99 21.24 -14.02
C ALA A 489 -43.78 22.70 -13.60
N SER A 490 -44.07 23.66 -14.48
CA SER A 490 -43.86 25.08 -14.21
C SER A 490 -44.78 25.60 -13.10
N ILE A 491 -46.04 25.15 -13.05
CA ILE A 491 -46.96 25.50 -11.96
C ILE A 491 -46.44 24.97 -10.62
N LEU A 492 -46.09 23.68 -10.53
CA LEU A 492 -45.53 23.11 -9.29
C LEU A 492 -44.23 23.81 -8.89
N TYR A 493 -43.34 24.05 -9.84
CA TYR A 493 -42.03 24.62 -9.60
C TYR A 493 -42.08 26.10 -9.19
N TYR A 494 -42.67 26.96 -10.01
CA TYR A 494 -42.66 28.41 -9.79
C TYR A 494 -43.70 28.84 -8.76
N GLU A 495 -44.91 28.30 -8.80
CA GLU A 495 -46.02 28.81 -8.00
C GLU A 495 -46.14 28.13 -6.63
N LYS A 496 -45.76 26.84 -6.53
CA LYS A 496 -45.93 26.08 -5.28
C LYS A 496 -44.64 25.97 -4.48
N MET A 497 -43.53 25.61 -5.12
CA MET A 497 -42.27 25.30 -4.42
C MET A 497 -41.34 26.51 -4.21
N GLY A 498 -41.63 27.66 -4.81
CA GLY A 498 -40.73 28.82 -4.76
C GLY A 498 -39.48 28.66 -5.64
N ALA A 499 -39.58 27.89 -6.73
CA ALA A 499 -38.57 27.73 -7.77
C ALA A 499 -37.20 27.20 -7.28
N ALA A 500 -36.11 27.74 -7.84
CA ALA A 500 -34.74 27.24 -7.61
C ALA A 500 -34.33 27.22 -6.14
N PRO A 501 -34.65 28.24 -5.30
CA PRO A 501 -34.40 28.17 -3.87
C PRO A 501 -35.04 26.96 -3.20
N GLY A 502 -36.33 26.70 -3.46
CA GLY A 502 -37.05 25.57 -2.85
C GLY A 502 -36.43 24.21 -3.23
N LEU A 503 -36.12 24.03 -4.52
CA LEU A 503 -35.46 22.82 -4.99
C LEU A 503 -34.05 22.66 -4.41
N THR A 504 -33.28 23.74 -4.34
CA THR A 504 -31.92 23.71 -3.78
C THR A 504 -31.94 23.36 -2.30
N THR A 505 -32.85 23.94 -1.52
CA THR A 505 -33.03 23.61 -0.10
C THR A 505 -33.39 22.14 0.08
N PHE A 506 -34.28 21.60 -0.75
CA PHE A 506 -34.63 20.18 -0.73
C PHE A 506 -33.41 19.28 -1.02
N LEU A 507 -32.67 19.55 -2.10
CA LEU A 507 -31.51 18.74 -2.47
C LEU A 507 -30.42 18.78 -1.38
N GLN A 508 -30.18 19.95 -0.78
CA GLN A 508 -29.27 20.13 0.34
C GLN A 508 -29.71 19.36 1.60
N LYS A 509 -31.00 19.39 1.94
CA LYS A 509 -31.58 18.66 3.08
C LYS A 509 -31.26 17.16 3.02
N TYR A 510 -31.28 16.59 1.82
CA TYR A 510 -31.01 15.16 1.60
C TYR A 510 -29.57 14.85 1.16
N GLY A 511 -28.68 15.86 1.18
CA GLY A 511 -27.27 15.68 0.86
C GLY A 511 -26.99 15.33 -0.59
N ILE A 512 -27.90 15.65 -1.51
CA ILE A 512 -27.69 15.48 -2.96
C ILE A 512 -26.73 16.57 -3.44
N LYS A 513 -25.59 16.13 -3.98
CA LYS A 513 -24.50 16.99 -4.49
C LYS A 513 -24.52 17.02 -6.01
N ASP A 514 -23.60 17.78 -6.61
CA ASP A 514 -23.36 17.82 -8.07
C ASP A 514 -24.60 18.16 -8.90
N PHE A 515 -25.33 19.16 -8.42
CA PHE A 515 -26.46 19.78 -9.09
C PHE A 515 -26.22 21.29 -9.19
N THR A 516 -26.28 21.83 -10.41
CA THR A 516 -26.03 23.24 -10.69
C THR A 516 -27.23 23.85 -11.37
N VAL A 517 -27.71 24.95 -10.80
CA VAL A 517 -28.80 25.74 -11.35
C VAL A 517 -28.28 26.54 -12.54
N ASP A 518 -29.01 26.46 -13.65
CA ASP A 518 -28.84 27.33 -14.81
C ASP A 518 -29.78 28.55 -14.69
N PRO A 519 -29.32 29.78 -15.00
CA PRO A 519 -30.16 30.96 -14.87
C PRO A 519 -31.32 31.05 -15.88
N GLU A 520 -31.31 30.28 -16.97
CA GLU A 520 -32.28 30.42 -18.07
C GLU A 520 -33.56 29.62 -17.87
N ALA A 521 -33.48 28.32 -17.53
CA ALA A 521 -34.65 27.46 -17.34
C ALA A 521 -34.36 26.25 -16.45
N TRP A 522 -35.37 25.77 -15.71
CA TRP A 522 -35.25 24.57 -14.87
C TRP A 522 -34.87 23.30 -15.65
N GLY A 523 -35.15 23.25 -16.96
CA GLY A 523 -34.74 22.15 -17.83
C GLY A 523 -33.25 22.15 -18.16
N SER A 524 -32.60 23.31 -18.14
CA SER A 524 -31.18 23.50 -18.50
C SER A 524 -30.22 23.24 -17.33
N TYR A 525 -30.75 22.91 -16.15
CA TYR A 525 -29.92 22.65 -14.97
C TYR A 525 -28.98 21.47 -15.24
N GLN A 526 -27.83 21.49 -14.59
CA GLN A 526 -26.80 20.48 -14.77
C GLN A 526 -26.79 19.52 -13.59
N ILE A 527 -26.68 18.22 -13.86
CA ILE A 527 -26.64 17.16 -12.84
C ILE A 527 -25.63 16.07 -13.23
N SER A 528 -24.97 15.46 -12.25
CA SER A 528 -24.20 14.24 -12.51
C SER A 528 -25.09 13.00 -12.53
N ALA A 529 -24.71 11.97 -13.29
CA ALA A 529 -25.44 10.69 -13.28
C ALA A 529 -25.49 10.08 -11.87
N GLN A 530 -24.44 10.28 -11.07
CA GLN A 530 -24.40 9.80 -9.69
C GLN A 530 -25.41 10.53 -8.79
N ALA A 531 -25.55 11.85 -8.92
CA ALA A 531 -26.50 12.62 -8.12
C ALA A 531 -27.95 12.16 -8.36
N MET A 532 -28.31 11.87 -9.61
CA MET A 532 -29.62 11.29 -9.93
C MET A 532 -29.78 9.89 -9.32
N VAL A 533 -28.76 9.03 -9.38
CA VAL A 533 -28.78 7.71 -8.73
C VAL A 533 -28.90 7.83 -7.21
N ASP A 534 -28.22 8.77 -6.57
CA ASP A 534 -28.29 9.00 -5.12
C ASP A 534 -29.71 9.45 -4.70
N LEU A 535 -30.32 10.37 -5.46
CA LEU A 535 -31.71 10.81 -5.27
C LEU A 535 -32.69 9.63 -5.38
N LEU A 536 -32.59 8.85 -6.46
CA LEU A 536 -33.43 7.67 -6.68
C LEU A 536 -33.17 6.58 -5.64
N THR A 537 -31.96 6.47 -5.10
CA THR A 537 -31.60 5.52 -4.03
C THR A 537 -32.28 5.91 -2.72
N LEU A 538 -32.29 7.19 -2.35
CA LEU A 538 -33.04 7.66 -1.18
C LEU A 538 -34.54 7.47 -1.36
N LEU A 539 -35.08 7.73 -2.57
CA LEU A 539 -36.47 7.44 -2.88
C LEU A 539 -36.77 5.94 -2.74
N GLN A 540 -35.90 5.05 -3.22
CA GLN A 540 -36.11 3.60 -3.19
C GLN A 540 -35.86 2.97 -1.81
N THR A 541 -35.06 3.59 -0.95
CA THR A 541 -34.81 3.06 0.40
C THR A 541 -35.72 3.70 1.46
N GLY A 542 -36.45 4.77 1.11
CA GLY A 542 -37.32 5.49 2.03
C GLY A 542 -36.58 6.49 2.91
N GLY A 543 -35.44 7.00 2.45
CA GLY A 543 -34.62 7.97 3.17
C GLY A 543 -35.10 9.43 3.04
N MET A 544 -36.17 9.71 2.29
CA MET A 544 -36.63 11.09 2.04
C MET A 544 -38.11 11.37 2.30
N LEU A 545 -39.03 10.51 1.89
CA LEU A 545 -40.47 10.75 1.97
C LEU A 545 -41.13 9.73 2.90
N THR A 546 -42.26 10.11 3.48
CA THR A 546 -43.16 9.18 4.16
C THR A 546 -43.62 8.07 3.22
N ARG A 547 -44.06 6.94 3.80
CA ARG A 547 -44.48 5.77 3.02
C ARG A 547 -45.60 6.08 2.00
N PRO A 548 -46.65 6.88 2.31
CA PRO A 548 -47.70 7.22 1.35
C PRO A 548 -47.18 8.02 0.14
N HIS A 549 -46.54 9.17 0.35
CA HIS A 549 -46.01 9.98 -0.75
C HIS A 549 -44.93 9.27 -1.57
N ARG A 550 -44.07 8.49 -0.90
CA ARG A 550 -43.12 7.62 -1.59
C ARG A 550 -43.82 6.62 -2.51
N ALA A 551 -44.92 6.03 -2.06
CA ALA A 551 -45.68 5.08 -2.88
C ALA A 551 -46.27 5.78 -4.11
N ILE A 552 -46.83 6.98 -3.95
CA ILE A 552 -47.35 7.79 -5.07
C ILE A 552 -46.24 8.15 -6.05
N ALA A 553 -45.11 8.67 -5.57
CA ALA A 553 -43.98 9.05 -6.42
C ALA A 553 -43.46 7.88 -7.27
N LEU A 554 -43.31 6.70 -6.64
CA LEU A 554 -42.89 5.49 -7.36
C LEU A 554 -43.98 4.97 -8.31
N ASP A 555 -45.25 5.16 -7.98
CA ASP A 555 -46.37 4.76 -8.84
C ASP A 555 -46.44 5.60 -10.11
N LEU A 556 -46.37 6.94 -10.00
CA LEU A 556 -46.30 7.85 -11.14
C LEU A 556 -45.13 7.50 -12.07
N MET A 557 -43.96 7.22 -11.49
CA MET A 557 -42.78 6.82 -12.26
C MET A 557 -42.90 5.44 -12.93
N ARG A 558 -43.86 4.59 -12.52
CA ARG A 558 -44.15 3.29 -13.18
C ARG A 558 -45.15 3.40 -14.32
N HIS A 559 -45.92 4.49 -14.38
CA HIS A 559 -46.99 4.71 -15.34
C HIS A 559 -46.60 5.72 -16.43
N ILE A 560 -45.29 5.83 -16.73
CA ILE A 560 -44.79 6.65 -17.84
C ILE A 560 -45.43 6.22 -19.16
N ASP A 561 -45.93 7.21 -19.91
CA ASP A 561 -46.66 6.99 -21.15
C ASP A 561 -45.75 6.36 -22.23
N PRO A 562 -46.28 5.51 -23.14
CA PRO A 562 -45.46 4.75 -24.08
C PRO A 562 -44.51 5.58 -24.96
N ASP A 563 -44.90 6.79 -25.36
CA ASP A 563 -44.09 7.70 -26.18
C ASP A 563 -43.00 8.43 -25.37
N GLN A 564 -43.09 8.40 -24.04
CA GLN A 564 -42.08 8.95 -23.12
C GLN A 564 -41.03 7.90 -22.72
N ARG A 565 -41.17 6.66 -23.19
CA ARG A 565 -40.31 5.53 -22.85
C ARG A 565 -39.21 5.29 -23.89
N PHE A 566 -38.04 5.03 -23.35
CA PHE A 566 -36.83 4.50 -23.98
C PHE A 566 -35.84 4.22 -22.84
N GLY A 567 -34.67 3.68 -23.14
CA GLY A 567 -33.62 3.44 -22.16
C GLY A 567 -34.07 2.47 -21.09
N VAL A 568 -34.06 2.91 -19.83
CA VAL A 568 -34.45 2.09 -18.68
C VAL A 568 -35.86 1.51 -18.86
N GLY A 569 -36.78 2.25 -19.50
CA GLY A 569 -38.18 1.87 -19.67
C GLY A 569 -38.40 0.69 -20.62
N ASP A 570 -37.59 0.58 -21.66
CA ASP A 570 -37.81 -0.40 -22.76
C ASP A 570 -36.75 -1.50 -22.82
N THR A 571 -35.69 -1.35 -22.03
CA THR A 571 -34.58 -2.31 -21.99
C THR A 571 -34.52 -3.13 -20.72
N ALA A 572 -35.42 -2.87 -19.77
CA ALA A 572 -35.53 -3.63 -18.54
C ALA A 572 -35.83 -5.12 -18.83
N PRO A 573 -35.35 -6.05 -17.99
CA PRO A 573 -35.61 -7.47 -18.17
C PRO A 573 -37.11 -7.79 -18.08
N SER A 574 -37.53 -8.85 -18.76
CA SER A 574 -38.92 -9.32 -18.71
C SER A 574 -39.35 -9.63 -17.26
N GLY A 575 -40.51 -9.10 -16.85
CA GLY A 575 -41.05 -9.25 -15.50
C GLY A 575 -40.47 -8.29 -14.46
N ALA A 576 -39.62 -7.34 -14.86
CA ALA A 576 -39.16 -6.27 -13.97
C ALA A 576 -40.24 -5.19 -13.78
N SER A 577 -40.35 -4.66 -12.56
CA SER A 577 -41.00 -3.37 -12.30
C SER A 577 -40.00 -2.26 -12.60
N VAL A 578 -40.44 -1.22 -13.30
CA VAL A 578 -39.59 -0.09 -13.70
C VAL A 578 -40.24 1.23 -13.26
N ALA A 579 -39.59 1.96 -12.35
CA ALA A 579 -39.95 3.33 -12.01
C ALA A 579 -38.91 4.26 -12.64
N MET A 580 -39.27 5.07 -13.63
CA MET A 580 -38.30 5.80 -14.45
C MET A 580 -38.73 7.21 -14.84
N LYS A 581 -37.78 8.01 -15.33
CA LYS A 581 -38.05 9.24 -16.06
C LYS A 581 -36.94 9.51 -17.07
N ASN A 582 -37.37 9.96 -18.25
CA ASN A 582 -36.52 10.39 -19.34
C ASN A 582 -36.50 11.91 -19.50
N GLY A 583 -35.44 12.40 -20.14
CA GLY A 583 -35.30 13.80 -20.53
C GLY A 583 -34.54 13.95 -21.84
N TRP A 584 -35.00 14.87 -22.68
CA TRP A 584 -34.29 15.28 -23.89
C TRP A 584 -34.58 16.76 -24.17
N LEU A 585 -33.56 17.48 -24.62
CA LEU A 585 -33.67 18.85 -25.13
C LEU A 585 -32.50 19.18 -26.05
N ILE A 586 -32.63 20.25 -26.82
CA ILE A 586 -31.53 20.82 -27.62
C ILE A 586 -30.77 21.79 -26.72
N ASP A 587 -29.48 21.52 -26.55
CA ASP A 587 -28.57 22.32 -25.73
C ASP A 587 -28.12 23.59 -26.47
N GLU A 588 -27.35 24.47 -25.80
CA GLU A 588 -26.89 25.75 -26.37
C GLU A 588 -26.06 25.59 -27.65
N ASP A 589 -25.39 24.44 -27.81
CA ASP A 589 -24.59 24.08 -28.98
C ASP A 589 -25.43 23.57 -30.18
N ASN A 590 -26.76 23.63 -30.08
CA ASN A 590 -27.73 23.05 -31.02
C ASN A 590 -27.65 21.53 -31.18
N LEU A 591 -27.06 20.83 -30.21
CA LEU A 591 -27.02 19.37 -30.17
C LEU A 591 -27.93 18.84 -29.08
N TRP A 592 -28.34 17.59 -29.21
CA TRP A 592 -29.25 16.95 -28.28
C TRP A 592 -28.52 16.49 -27.01
N ALA A 593 -29.06 16.90 -25.87
CA ALA A 593 -28.86 16.23 -24.59
C ALA A 593 -30.00 15.24 -24.38
N VAL A 594 -29.69 13.97 -24.13
CA VAL A 594 -30.67 12.90 -23.92
C VAL A 594 -30.26 12.09 -22.70
N ASN A 595 -31.22 11.75 -21.86
CA ASN A 595 -30.98 10.98 -20.65
C ASN A 595 -32.13 10.04 -20.30
N SER A 596 -31.80 9.00 -19.53
CA SER A 596 -32.74 8.05 -18.96
C SER A 596 -32.27 7.64 -17.58
N SER A 597 -33.19 7.65 -16.62
CA SER A 597 -32.89 7.27 -15.23
C SER A 597 -34.06 6.49 -14.63
N GLY A 598 -33.76 5.58 -13.71
CA GLY A 598 -34.81 4.82 -13.05
C GLY A 598 -34.33 3.75 -12.08
N ILE A 599 -35.31 3.16 -11.41
CA ILE A 599 -35.22 2.06 -10.47
C ILE A 599 -35.81 0.83 -11.16
N VAL A 600 -35.01 -0.23 -11.29
CA VAL A 600 -35.43 -1.50 -11.86
C VAL A 600 -35.41 -2.56 -10.76
N THR A 601 -36.56 -3.20 -10.56
CA THR A 601 -36.71 -4.28 -9.58
C THR A 601 -37.19 -5.54 -10.30
N ILE A 602 -36.39 -6.60 -10.24
CA ILE A 602 -36.75 -7.92 -10.77
C ILE A 602 -36.64 -8.95 -9.65
N LYS A 603 -37.77 -9.56 -9.27
CA LYS A 603 -37.86 -10.45 -8.09
C LYS A 603 -37.35 -9.71 -6.84
N ASN A 604 -36.23 -10.18 -6.27
CA ASN A 604 -35.60 -9.60 -5.08
C ASN A 604 -34.35 -8.76 -5.42
N GLU A 605 -34.05 -8.60 -6.72
CA GLU A 605 -32.89 -7.86 -7.20
C GLU A 605 -33.31 -6.44 -7.59
N THR A 606 -32.62 -5.43 -7.06
CA THR A 606 -32.86 -4.02 -7.40
C THR A 606 -31.57 -3.36 -7.85
N TYR A 607 -31.63 -2.67 -8.99
CA TYR A 607 -30.59 -1.73 -9.38
C TYR A 607 -31.20 -0.40 -9.78
N ILE A 608 -30.42 0.66 -9.59
CA ILE A 608 -30.80 2.05 -9.88
C ILE A 608 -29.78 2.58 -10.87
N ILE A 609 -30.24 3.19 -11.95
CA ILE A 609 -29.39 3.58 -13.07
C ILE A 609 -29.71 5.00 -13.52
N ALA A 610 -28.69 5.73 -13.91
CA ALA A 610 -28.82 6.95 -14.70
C ALA A 610 -27.78 6.96 -15.83
N VAL A 611 -28.23 7.30 -17.03
CA VAL A 611 -27.40 7.47 -18.23
C VAL A 611 -27.70 8.84 -18.80
N TYR A 612 -26.67 9.67 -18.92
CA TYR A 612 -26.76 11.01 -19.50
C TYR A 612 -25.84 11.11 -20.71
N THR A 613 -26.33 11.74 -21.77
CA THR A 613 -25.58 12.02 -23.00
C THR A 613 -25.70 13.49 -23.37
N ARG A 614 -24.72 14.02 -24.09
CA ARG A 614 -24.72 15.36 -24.71
C ARG A 614 -24.09 15.32 -26.09
N GLY A 615 -24.20 16.41 -26.84
CA GLY A 615 -23.53 16.55 -28.14
C GLY A 615 -24.06 15.58 -29.21
N GLN A 616 -25.31 15.13 -29.10
CA GLN A 616 -25.88 14.16 -30.04
C GLN A 616 -26.49 14.91 -31.24
N PRO A 617 -26.16 14.56 -32.50
CA PRO A 617 -26.72 15.26 -33.65
C PRO A 617 -28.25 15.13 -33.79
N THR A 618 -28.83 14.06 -33.24
CA THR A 618 -30.27 13.78 -33.27
C THR A 618 -30.73 13.22 -31.92
N SER A 619 -32.00 13.42 -31.59
CA SER A 619 -32.58 12.87 -30.36
C SER A 619 -32.58 11.33 -30.39
N GLU A 620 -32.85 10.75 -31.56
CA GLU A 620 -32.89 9.31 -31.84
C GLU A 620 -31.51 8.67 -31.70
N GLY A 621 -30.46 9.39 -32.09
CA GLY A 621 -29.07 8.98 -31.86
C GLY A 621 -28.75 8.86 -30.37
N GLY A 622 -29.13 9.86 -29.57
CA GLY A 622 -28.99 9.83 -28.12
C GLY A 622 -29.80 8.69 -27.48
N GLN A 623 -31.06 8.52 -27.88
CA GLN A 623 -31.90 7.40 -27.42
C GLN A 623 -31.29 6.04 -27.75
N SER A 624 -30.70 5.88 -28.94
CA SER A 624 -30.04 4.63 -29.35
C SER A 624 -28.84 4.29 -28.47
N ILE A 625 -28.03 5.29 -28.11
CA ILE A 625 -26.91 5.13 -27.18
C ILE A 625 -27.42 4.68 -25.81
N ILE A 626 -28.42 5.38 -25.27
CA ILE A 626 -29.01 5.07 -23.97
C ILE A 626 -29.60 3.66 -23.96
N ASN A 627 -30.32 3.28 -25.01
CA ASN A 627 -30.88 1.94 -25.17
C ASN A 627 -29.79 0.87 -25.13
N HIS A 628 -28.68 1.07 -25.85
CA HIS A 628 -27.57 0.14 -25.85
C HIS A 628 -26.98 -0.05 -24.44
N VAL A 629 -26.74 1.05 -23.73
CA VAL A 629 -26.15 1.04 -22.39
C VAL A 629 -27.09 0.39 -21.37
N CYS A 630 -28.36 0.83 -21.32
CA CYS A 630 -29.34 0.30 -20.38
C CYS A 630 -29.60 -1.20 -20.61
N LYS A 631 -29.70 -1.64 -21.88
CA LYS A 631 -29.85 -3.06 -22.22
C LYS A 631 -28.64 -3.90 -21.81
N SER A 632 -27.43 -3.37 -21.99
CA SER A 632 -26.20 -4.04 -21.56
C SER A 632 -26.19 -4.23 -20.04
N ILE A 633 -26.51 -3.19 -19.28
CA ILE A 633 -26.56 -3.24 -17.81
C ILE A 633 -27.66 -4.18 -17.31
N ALA A 634 -28.87 -4.09 -17.88
CA ALA A 634 -29.96 -5.01 -17.59
C ALA A 634 -29.52 -6.46 -17.81
N THR A 635 -28.84 -6.74 -18.93
CA THR A 635 -28.30 -8.07 -19.23
C THR A 635 -27.19 -8.49 -18.28
N LEU A 636 -26.53 -7.58 -17.56
CA LEU A 636 -25.42 -7.89 -16.64
C LEU A 636 -25.85 -8.00 -15.16
N LEU A 637 -26.96 -7.37 -14.77
CA LEU A 637 -27.44 -7.34 -13.39
C LEU A 637 -28.72 -8.17 -13.16
N ALA A 638 -29.45 -8.52 -14.21
CA ALA A 638 -30.64 -9.37 -14.14
C ALA A 638 -30.35 -10.88 -14.08
#